data_AF-A0A430HHG9-F1
#
_entry.id   AF-A0A430HHG9-F1
#
_cell.length_a   1.000
_cell.length_b   1.000
_cell.length_c   1.000
_cell.angle_alpha   90.00
_cell.angle_beta   90.00
_cell.angle_gamma   90.00
#
_symmetry.space_group_name_H-M   'P 1'
#
loop_
_entity.id
_entity.type
_entity.pdbx_description
1 polymer ?
#
loop_
_entity_poly.entity_id
_entity_poly.type
_entity_poly.pdbx_seq_one_letter_code
_entity_poly.pdbx_strand_id
1 'polypeptide(L)'
;MSIEPVTLLSLMRGADGLSAWVADAADKADPPALRRMALADLPAGLCPQRDALLADWRQVCAARELDAAWPALWRVFWATLSESGEAAAPMPRRVTPAPAPKASAAHPRAFRGTKFQPPKAAAPVLDLAAWLADDRLFDGLLARHDHARLPLRGADGAALAHGADADRVPTVAGLLAQGQWPALPDAFRRAFLWSLRTRPVDDLLAWLQLWRGLGSAPQGPALALPATLCALAPGAHAWAALALTLAPSRRTILLTALLKQRAYLLAPGALNRQQLAEIDALDADDDRFSAYINAVLDNLQRKVGVAYTLTACVLASRQKDGYRTSGLASELRACKEGADLPLDDVARMRAALGAKHEHWESIVWRKCAQVPGLPHILRETCWEKLSADVADTWLSIFTGTVWYDDDHKETEKQNDTRWRGHLAAFPAWHAGLISLSGAWQEKYARMARDYAGSWDDGETLRDSMACLAPLQRRLCRAPFSADIDIGHPLSSLAESLPPQGWQQLAAAGERTWLTVERACRRDDHAGLIGRGLAGLAQCWPAFTMRSFDAAPAGLMRVARLLGCMAWQRRSQFLSQTAHAPWFATRWTDLAPYDACRTLYRLCTGCGVQSPLPRRLREHIEGSTVLSEAQIARHCRLAMSRLPHTLLAALEQAVLRSIDQPFKLHDRSGAASHAVRLAAGIDTNRKGLRRFLREHGEGRACAYLDHPLNRAWFARHPRIDAAAWQGSTLRMDVDGLDGVRLTVANDPLDILMLGTHVGSCLGLGGSCDYSAVACLLDANKQVVYARDAAGRVLARQLLAIDERERLVCFSVYPINAGVPLLRAFHAFGEAMAASLGIDIYRHDDDDGYEVAIVLAEYWWDDGVWQDRDSYAPAPPALAS
;
A
#
# COMPACT_ATOMS: atom_id res chain seq x y z
N MET A 1 5.01 -15.30 -16.24
CA MET A 1 4.78 -15.87 -17.59
C MET A 1 3.68 -15.06 -18.26
N SER A 2 4.03 -14.28 -19.29
CA SER A 2 3.04 -13.56 -20.10
C SER A 2 2.05 -14.54 -20.73
N ILE A 3 0.77 -14.18 -20.81
CA ILE A 3 -0.22 -14.92 -21.60
C ILE A 3 0.27 -14.88 -23.06
N GLU A 4 0.37 -16.03 -23.72
CA GLU A 4 0.55 -16.02 -25.18
C GLU A 4 -0.64 -15.27 -25.79
N PRO A 5 -0.43 -14.32 -26.70
CA PRO A 5 -1.45 -13.35 -27.11
C PRO A 5 -2.68 -13.96 -27.77
N VAL A 6 -2.64 -15.26 -28.08
CA VAL A 6 -3.64 -15.98 -28.86
C VAL A 6 -3.74 -17.43 -28.37
N THR A 7 -4.95 -17.98 -28.25
CA THR A 7 -5.25 -19.39 -27.92
C THR A 7 -5.78 -20.11 -29.15
N LEU A 8 -5.19 -21.24 -29.53
CA LEU A 8 -5.68 -22.10 -30.60
C LEU A 8 -6.91 -22.90 -30.13
N LEU A 9 -8.04 -22.74 -30.83
CA LEU A 9 -9.28 -23.45 -30.50
C LEU A 9 -9.54 -24.66 -31.40
N SER A 10 -9.28 -24.49 -32.69
CA SER A 10 -9.55 -25.53 -33.67
C SER A 10 -8.71 -25.35 -34.93
N LEU A 11 -8.35 -26.47 -35.55
CA LEU A 11 -7.78 -26.50 -36.89
C LEU A 11 -8.84 -26.99 -37.86
N MET A 12 -9.12 -26.22 -38.90
CA MET A 12 -10.14 -26.49 -39.90
C MET A 12 -9.50 -26.75 -41.26
N ARG A 13 -10.14 -27.61 -42.04
CA ARG A 13 -9.86 -27.83 -43.46
C ARG A 13 -11.11 -27.48 -44.27
N GLY A 14 -10.91 -26.71 -45.33
CA GLY A 14 -11.97 -26.30 -46.25
C GLY A 14 -11.45 -26.24 -47.69
N ALA A 15 -12.31 -25.80 -48.61
CA ALA A 15 -11.94 -25.62 -50.02
C ALA A 15 -10.76 -24.63 -50.20
N ASP A 16 -10.68 -23.61 -49.34
CA ASP A 16 -9.63 -22.59 -49.36
C ASP A 16 -8.32 -23.02 -48.66
N GLY A 17 -8.27 -24.26 -48.15
CA GLY A 17 -7.11 -24.84 -47.49
C GLY A 17 -7.24 -25.02 -45.98
N LEU A 18 -6.10 -25.04 -45.29
CA LEU A 18 -6.04 -25.19 -43.84
C LEU A 18 -6.11 -23.83 -43.13
N SER A 19 -6.99 -23.73 -42.15
CA SER A 19 -7.16 -22.52 -41.33
C SER A 19 -7.24 -22.88 -39.85
N ALA A 20 -6.94 -21.92 -38.99
CA ALA A 20 -7.07 -22.04 -37.55
C ALA A 20 -8.13 -21.06 -37.05
N TRP A 21 -8.98 -21.54 -36.14
CA TRP A 21 -9.79 -20.68 -35.29
C TRP A 21 -9.03 -20.44 -34.00
N VAL A 22 -8.85 -19.16 -33.70
CA VAL A 22 -8.16 -18.73 -32.49
C VAL A 22 -9.02 -17.75 -31.72
N ALA A 23 -8.78 -17.69 -30.41
CA ALA A 23 -9.25 -16.64 -29.54
C ALA A 23 -8.08 -15.72 -29.18
N ASP A 24 -8.26 -14.42 -29.30
CA ASP A 24 -7.29 -13.47 -28.76
C ASP A 24 -7.29 -13.54 -27.22
N ALA A 25 -6.19 -13.12 -26.58
CA ALA A 25 -6.13 -13.06 -25.13
C ALA A 25 -7.23 -12.13 -24.59
N ALA A 26 -7.88 -12.54 -23.49
CA ALA A 26 -8.75 -11.63 -22.74
C ALA A 26 -7.87 -10.53 -22.12
N ASP A 27 -7.80 -9.36 -22.77
CA ASP A 27 -7.15 -8.19 -22.20
C ASP A 27 -8.04 -7.55 -21.13
N LYS A 28 -7.53 -6.57 -20.38
CA LYS A 28 -8.21 -5.94 -19.26
C LYS A 28 -9.57 -5.32 -19.60
N ALA A 29 -9.83 -4.96 -20.86
CA ALA A 29 -11.04 -4.24 -21.26
C ALA A 29 -12.01 -5.07 -22.13
N ASP A 30 -11.51 -6.01 -22.94
CA ASP A 30 -12.32 -6.65 -23.97
C ASP A 30 -12.38 -8.19 -23.84
N PRO A 31 -13.56 -8.80 -24.02
CA PRO A 31 -13.68 -10.25 -24.09
C PRO A 31 -12.93 -10.80 -25.32
N PRO A 32 -12.45 -12.06 -25.26
CA PRO A 32 -11.70 -12.65 -26.35
C PRO A 32 -12.56 -12.67 -27.63
N ALA A 33 -12.01 -12.16 -28.72
CA ALA A 33 -12.63 -12.22 -30.03
C ALA A 33 -12.22 -13.52 -30.74
N LEU A 34 -13.17 -14.18 -31.41
CA LEU A 34 -12.88 -15.30 -32.28
C LEU A 34 -12.49 -14.78 -33.66
N ARG A 35 -11.36 -15.24 -34.17
CA ARG A 35 -10.96 -14.96 -35.53
C ARG A 35 -10.43 -16.20 -36.23
N ARG A 36 -10.64 -16.21 -37.54
CA ARG A 36 -10.09 -17.20 -38.46
C ARG A 36 -8.79 -16.66 -39.05
N MET A 37 -7.77 -17.50 -39.11
CA MET A 37 -6.50 -17.19 -39.76
C MET A 37 -6.06 -18.38 -40.64
N ALA A 38 -5.30 -18.12 -41.70
CA ALA A 38 -4.70 -19.20 -42.45
C ALA A 38 -3.70 -19.94 -41.56
N LEU A 39 -3.59 -21.27 -41.69
CA LEU A 39 -2.66 -22.05 -40.88
C LEU A 39 -1.20 -21.60 -41.07
N ALA A 40 -0.87 -21.07 -42.26
CA ALA A 40 0.46 -20.52 -42.55
C ALA A 40 0.84 -19.31 -41.69
N ASP A 41 -0.16 -18.53 -41.26
CA ASP A 41 0.04 -17.31 -40.46
C ASP A 41 0.06 -17.59 -38.96
N LEU A 42 -0.31 -18.81 -38.54
CA LEU A 42 -0.31 -19.21 -37.13
C LEU A 42 1.14 -19.33 -36.61
N PRO A 43 1.49 -18.76 -35.45
CA PRO A 43 2.79 -18.95 -34.84
C PRO A 43 3.12 -20.43 -34.59
N ALA A 44 4.33 -20.85 -34.93
CA ALA A 44 4.76 -22.25 -34.76
C ALA A 44 4.70 -22.73 -33.31
N GLY A 45 4.82 -21.82 -32.33
CA GLY A 45 4.66 -22.15 -30.90
C GLY A 45 3.27 -22.66 -30.53
N LEU A 46 2.22 -22.14 -31.17
CA LEU A 46 0.82 -22.56 -30.92
C LEU A 46 0.46 -23.88 -31.63
N CYS A 47 1.16 -24.20 -32.71
CA CYS A 47 0.99 -25.45 -33.44
C CYS A 47 2.35 -25.95 -33.94
N PRO A 48 3.10 -26.74 -33.14
CA PRO A 48 4.44 -27.21 -33.53
C PRO A 48 4.46 -28.01 -34.84
N GLN A 49 3.33 -28.66 -35.17
CA GLN A 49 3.15 -29.45 -36.39
C GLN A 49 2.66 -28.62 -37.60
N ARG A 50 2.59 -27.28 -37.50
CA ARG A 50 2.07 -26.40 -38.56
C ARG A 50 2.68 -26.67 -39.92
N ASP A 51 4.01 -26.65 -40.03
CA ASP A 51 4.71 -26.76 -41.32
C ASP A 51 4.58 -28.17 -41.92
N ALA A 52 4.57 -29.19 -41.07
CA ALA A 52 4.32 -30.57 -41.47
C ALA A 52 2.89 -30.74 -42.01
N LEU A 53 1.88 -30.16 -41.33
CA LEU A 53 0.49 -30.19 -41.79
C LEU A 53 0.27 -29.44 -43.10
N LEU A 54 0.96 -28.30 -43.30
CA LEU A 54 0.91 -27.57 -44.57
C LEU A 54 1.56 -28.37 -45.71
N ALA A 55 2.66 -29.07 -45.43
CA ALA A 55 3.29 -29.97 -46.40
C ALA A 55 2.38 -31.17 -46.74
N ASP A 56 1.77 -31.80 -45.73
CA ASP A 56 0.81 -32.89 -45.90
C ASP A 56 -0.41 -32.43 -46.70
N TRP A 57 -0.94 -31.23 -46.44
CA TRP A 57 -2.03 -30.65 -47.21
C TRP A 57 -1.65 -30.45 -48.68
N ARG A 58 -0.46 -29.91 -48.96
CA ARG A 58 0.04 -29.77 -50.35
C ARG A 58 0.16 -31.14 -51.04
N GLN A 59 0.60 -32.17 -50.32
CA GLN A 59 0.67 -33.54 -50.84
C GLN A 59 -0.72 -34.11 -51.16
N VAL A 60 -1.71 -33.86 -50.30
CA VAL A 60 -3.12 -34.23 -50.55
C VAL A 60 -3.69 -33.49 -51.76
N CYS A 61 -3.45 -32.19 -51.90
CA CYS A 61 -3.89 -31.40 -53.06
C CYS A 61 -3.19 -31.82 -54.38
N ALA A 62 -1.91 -32.17 -54.32
CA ALA A 62 -1.12 -32.58 -55.48
C ALA A 62 -1.32 -34.06 -55.87
N ALA A 63 -2.04 -34.84 -55.05
CA ALA A 63 -2.19 -36.26 -55.23
C ALA A 63 -2.78 -36.61 -56.60
N ARG A 64 -2.16 -37.58 -57.27
CA ARG A 64 -2.68 -38.25 -58.48
C ARG A 64 -2.98 -39.71 -58.23
N GLU A 65 -2.46 -40.27 -57.14
CA GLU A 65 -2.64 -41.65 -56.69
C GLU A 65 -2.92 -41.66 -55.18
N LEU A 66 -3.86 -42.50 -54.75
CA LEU A 66 -4.30 -42.57 -53.35
C LEU A 66 -3.21 -43.11 -52.43
N ASP A 67 -2.48 -44.16 -52.85
CA ASP A 67 -1.45 -44.83 -52.05
C ASP A 67 -0.37 -43.84 -51.55
N ALA A 68 0.09 -42.95 -52.44
CA ALA A 68 1.15 -41.99 -52.16
C ALA A 68 0.71 -40.87 -51.19
N ALA A 69 -0.57 -40.48 -51.20
CA ALA A 69 -1.11 -39.43 -50.34
C ALA A 69 -1.80 -39.98 -49.08
N TRP A 70 -2.01 -41.30 -48.97
CA TRP A 70 -2.77 -41.94 -47.89
C TRP A 70 -2.26 -41.58 -46.48
N PRO A 71 -0.94 -41.61 -46.18
CA PRO A 71 -0.47 -41.23 -44.85
C PRO A 71 -0.69 -39.75 -44.53
N ALA A 72 -0.48 -38.86 -45.51
CA ALA A 72 -0.68 -37.42 -45.37
C ALA A 72 -2.16 -37.08 -45.17
N LEU A 73 -3.06 -37.75 -45.90
CA LEU A 73 -4.51 -37.62 -45.76
C LEU A 73 -4.96 -37.91 -44.32
N TRP A 74 -4.49 -39.00 -43.71
CA TRP A 74 -4.86 -39.35 -42.34
C TRP A 74 -4.26 -38.39 -41.30
N ARG A 75 -3.01 -37.94 -41.47
CA ARG A 75 -2.43 -36.92 -40.59
C ARG A 75 -3.23 -35.61 -40.63
N VAL A 76 -3.63 -35.16 -41.82
CA VAL A 76 -4.52 -34.00 -41.97
C VAL A 76 -5.89 -34.25 -41.34
N PHE A 77 -6.48 -35.42 -41.56
CA PHE A 77 -7.79 -35.79 -40.99
C PHE A 77 -7.80 -35.70 -39.46
N TRP A 78 -6.85 -36.34 -38.78
CA TRP A 78 -6.80 -36.37 -37.31
C TRP A 78 -6.39 -35.05 -36.68
N ALA A 79 -5.65 -34.23 -37.43
CA ALA A 79 -5.22 -32.92 -36.98
C ALA A 79 -6.29 -31.83 -37.16
N THR A 80 -7.29 -32.02 -38.03
CA THR A 80 -8.23 -30.95 -38.44
C THR A 80 -9.69 -31.39 -38.39
N LEU A 81 -10.62 -30.45 -38.49
CA LEU A 81 -12.05 -30.68 -38.69
C LEU A 81 -12.50 -30.12 -40.03
N SER A 82 -13.50 -30.75 -40.67
CA SER A 82 -14.07 -30.22 -41.92
C SER A 82 -14.88 -28.95 -41.64
N GLU A 83 -14.76 -27.96 -42.52
CA GLU A 83 -15.65 -26.81 -42.60
C GLU A 83 -16.62 -27.04 -43.75
N SER A 84 -17.83 -27.50 -43.44
CA SER A 84 -18.86 -27.78 -44.46
C SER A 84 -19.19 -26.48 -45.23
N GLY A 85 -18.86 -26.44 -46.52
CA GLY A 85 -19.27 -25.35 -47.41
C GLY A 85 -20.71 -25.52 -47.89
N GLU A 86 -21.34 -24.43 -48.34
CA GLU A 86 -22.66 -24.48 -48.99
C GLU A 86 -22.60 -25.06 -50.43
N ALA A 87 -21.41 -25.06 -51.04
CA ALA A 87 -21.20 -25.55 -52.40
C ALA A 87 -21.03 -27.08 -52.42
N ALA A 88 -21.99 -27.78 -53.02
CA ALA A 88 -21.93 -29.23 -53.19
C ALA A 88 -20.91 -29.63 -54.25
N ALA A 89 -19.73 -30.08 -53.83
CA ALA A 89 -18.81 -30.76 -54.73
C ALA A 89 -19.35 -32.15 -55.12
N PRO A 90 -19.04 -32.68 -56.32
CA PRO A 90 -19.57 -33.95 -56.79
C PRO A 90 -19.05 -35.13 -55.96
N MET A 91 -19.96 -36.07 -55.64
CA MET A 91 -19.67 -37.29 -54.88
C MET A 91 -18.51 -38.11 -55.52
N PRO A 92 -17.54 -38.63 -54.74
CA PRO A 92 -16.38 -39.34 -55.27
C PRO A 92 -16.77 -40.53 -56.17
N ARG A 93 -16.32 -40.58 -57.43
CA ARG A 93 -16.46 -41.79 -58.25
C ARG A 93 -15.51 -42.87 -57.74
N ARG A 94 -15.90 -44.15 -57.84
CA ARG A 94 -15.14 -45.30 -57.30
C ARG A 94 -13.67 -45.24 -57.75
N VAL A 95 -12.74 -45.11 -56.81
CA VAL A 95 -11.28 -45.11 -57.05
C VAL A 95 -10.81 -46.57 -57.15
N THR A 96 -11.35 -47.33 -58.09
CA THR A 96 -10.77 -48.63 -58.43
C THR A 96 -9.81 -48.38 -59.58
N PRO A 97 -8.52 -48.80 -59.52
CA PRO A 97 -7.73 -48.82 -60.73
C PRO A 97 -8.50 -49.68 -61.75
N ALA A 98 -8.70 -49.15 -62.95
CA ALA A 98 -9.23 -49.96 -64.04
C ALA A 98 -8.35 -51.22 -64.12
N PRO A 99 -8.93 -52.44 -64.14
CA PRO A 99 -8.15 -53.65 -64.22
C PRO A 99 -7.19 -53.52 -65.41
N ALA A 100 -5.90 -53.78 -65.17
CA ALA A 100 -4.91 -53.75 -66.25
C ALA A 100 -5.46 -54.61 -67.40
N PRO A 101 -5.50 -54.10 -68.65
CA PRO A 101 -6.07 -54.84 -69.74
C PRO A 101 -5.37 -56.19 -69.83
N LYS A 102 -6.11 -57.28 -69.57
CA LYS A 102 -5.59 -58.63 -69.77
C LYS A 102 -5.27 -58.76 -71.26
N ALA A 103 -4.03 -59.09 -71.57
CA ALA A 103 -3.64 -59.46 -72.92
C ALA A 103 -4.54 -60.62 -73.37
N SER A 104 -5.49 -60.34 -74.25
CA SER A 104 -6.27 -61.37 -74.91
C SER A 104 -5.46 -61.91 -76.08
N ALA A 105 -5.68 -63.17 -76.44
CA ALA A 105 -5.00 -63.86 -77.54
C ALA A 105 -5.17 -63.16 -78.92
N ALA A 106 -6.02 -62.13 -79.02
CA ALA A 106 -6.22 -61.34 -80.22
C ALA A 106 -5.16 -60.23 -80.44
N HIS A 107 -4.32 -59.89 -79.44
CA HIS A 107 -3.27 -58.87 -79.62
C HIS A 107 -1.99 -59.16 -78.81
N PRO A 108 -1.08 -60.01 -79.31
CA PRO A 108 0.20 -60.31 -78.66
C PRO A 108 1.27 -59.21 -78.84
N ARG A 109 0.96 -58.07 -79.47
CA ARG A 109 1.90 -56.96 -79.74
C ARG A 109 1.23 -55.58 -79.65
N ALA A 110 0.88 -55.15 -78.44
CA ALA A 110 0.62 -53.74 -78.14
C ALA A 110 1.58 -53.39 -76.99
N PHE A 111 2.68 -52.65 -77.11
CA PHE A 111 2.99 -51.48 -77.92
C PHE A 111 4.51 -51.44 -78.16
N ARG A 112 4.96 -51.64 -79.41
CA ARG A 112 6.25 -51.11 -79.88
C ARG A 112 6.09 -50.75 -81.35
N GLY A 113 5.92 -49.45 -81.63
CA GLY A 113 6.11 -48.92 -82.99
C GLY A 113 4.92 -48.28 -83.72
N THR A 114 3.92 -47.70 -83.05
CA THR A 114 2.93 -46.84 -83.75
C THR A 114 3.07 -45.37 -83.32
N LYS A 115 3.17 -44.49 -84.33
CA LYS A 115 3.25 -43.02 -84.23
C LYS A 115 1.98 -42.34 -83.65
N PHE A 116 0.96 -43.13 -83.29
CA PHE A 116 -0.30 -42.68 -82.72
C PHE A 116 -0.50 -43.38 -81.37
N GLN A 117 -0.08 -42.72 -80.29
CA GLN A 117 -0.62 -43.03 -78.96
C GLN A 117 -2.00 -42.38 -78.86
N PRO A 118 -3.06 -43.10 -78.42
CA PRO A 118 -4.30 -42.46 -78.04
C PRO A 118 -3.98 -41.36 -77.01
N PRO A 119 -4.69 -40.21 -77.03
CA PRO A 119 -4.49 -39.20 -75.99
C PRO A 119 -4.64 -39.91 -74.65
N LYS A 120 -3.55 -39.89 -73.87
CA LYS A 120 -3.47 -40.51 -72.55
C LYS A 120 -4.72 -40.05 -71.81
N ALA A 121 -5.66 -40.96 -71.55
CA ALA A 121 -6.90 -40.61 -70.87
C ALA A 121 -6.49 -39.79 -69.64
N ALA A 122 -6.98 -38.54 -69.56
CA ALA A 122 -6.58 -37.64 -68.49
C ALA A 122 -6.78 -38.40 -67.18
N ALA A 123 -5.70 -38.60 -66.43
CA ALA A 123 -5.75 -39.34 -65.19
C ALA A 123 -6.87 -38.73 -64.34
N PRO A 124 -7.78 -39.53 -63.78
CA PRO A 124 -8.87 -38.99 -62.98
C PRO A 124 -8.25 -38.11 -61.90
N VAL A 125 -8.63 -36.83 -61.88
CA VAL A 125 -8.14 -35.89 -60.87
C VAL A 125 -8.74 -36.34 -59.55
N LEU A 126 -7.89 -36.89 -58.68
CA LEU A 126 -8.28 -37.21 -57.31
C LEU A 126 -8.38 -35.90 -56.55
N ASP A 127 -9.60 -35.42 -56.35
CA ASP A 127 -9.84 -34.22 -55.54
C ASP A 127 -9.92 -34.57 -54.06
N LEU A 128 -8.85 -35.17 -53.54
CA LEU A 128 -8.78 -35.63 -52.14
C LEU A 128 -8.96 -34.46 -51.18
N ALA A 129 -8.51 -33.26 -51.55
CA ALA A 129 -8.67 -32.06 -50.75
C ALA A 129 -10.14 -31.66 -50.61
N ALA A 130 -10.90 -31.60 -51.72
CA ALA A 130 -12.33 -31.30 -51.66
C ALA A 130 -13.13 -32.39 -50.94
N TRP A 131 -12.78 -33.66 -51.15
CA TRP A 131 -13.45 -34.77 -50.45
C TRP A 131 -13.16 -34.75 -48.96
N LEU A 132 -11.93 -34.46 -48.55
CA LEU A 132 -11.57 -34.37 -47.15
C LEU A 132 -12.20 -33.12 -46.50
N ALA A 133 -12.37 -32.02 -47.24
CA ALA A 133 -12.98 -30.78 -46.76
C ALA A 133 -14.49 -30.87 -46.45
N ASP A 134 -15.19 -31.92 -46.89
CA ASP A 134 -16.61 -32.15 -46.60
C ASP A 134 -16.81 -33.57 -46.05
N ASP A 135 -17.29 -33.69 -44.81
CA ASP A 135 -17.53 -34.98 -44.16
C ASP A 135 -18.42 -35.92 -44.98
N ARG A 136 -19.41 -35.40 -45.71
CA ARG A 136 -20.33 -36.23 -46.52
C ARG A 136 -19.60 -36.85 -47.69
N LEU A 137 -18.68 -36.10 -48.30
CA LEU A 137 -17.84 -36.58 -49.41
C LEU A 137 -16.78 -37.53 -48.89
N PHE A 138 -16.21 -37.27 -47.71
CA PHE A 138 -15.27 -38.18 -47.08
C PHE A 138 -15.93 -39.49 -46.64
N ASP A 139 -17.14 -39.44 -46.08
CA ASP A 139 -17.98 -40.62 -45.82
C ASP A 139 -18.26 -41.41 -47.10
N GLY A 140 -18.58 -40.71 -48.20
CA GLY A 140 -18.76 -41.30 -49.51
C GLY A 140 -17.49 -41.98 -50.05
N LEU A 141 -16.31 -41.43 -49.75
CA LEU A 141 -15.02 -42.04 -50.06
C LEU A 141 -14.82 -43.30 -49.21
N LEU A 142 -15.01 -43.21 -47.89
CA LEU A 142 -14.85 -44.33 -46.95
C LEU A 142 -15.77 -45.51 -47.27
N ALA A 143 -17.01 -45.25 -47.69
CA ALA A 143 -17.97 -46.27 -48.12
C ALA A 143 -17.57 -47.00 -49.41
N ARG A 144 -16.72 -46.40 -50.24
CA ARG A 144 -16.31 -46.92 -51.56
C ARG A 144 -14.85 -47.36 -51.58
N HIS A 145 -14.14 -47.18 -50.48
CA HIS A 145 -12.72 -47.46 -50.33
C HIS A 145 -12.45 -48.94 -50.03
N ASP A 146 -11.34 -49.46 -50.56
CA ASP A 146 -10.86 -50.81 -50.27
C ASP A 146 -9.95 -50.79 -49.03
N HIS A 147 -10.58 -50.95 -47.86
CA HIS A 147 -9.91 -50.95 -46.56
C HIS A 147 -8.92 -52.12 -46.39
N ALA A 148 -9.03 -53.18 -47.19
CA ALA A 148 -8.08 -54.29 -47.17
C ALA A 148 -6.77 -53.93 -47.87
N ARG A 149 -6.83 -53.14 -48.96
CA ARG A 149 -5.65 -52.65 -49.69
C ARG A 149 -4.94 -51.52 -48.93
N LEU A 150 -5.68 -50.55 -48.44
CA LEU A 150 -5.13 -49.43 -47.66
C LEU A 150 -5.93 -49.29 -46.35
N PRO A 151 -5.44 -49.84 -45.23
CA PRO A 151 -6.16 -49.74 -43.97
C PRO A 151 -6.25 -48.30 -43.50
N LEU A 152 -7.32 -47.99 -42.77
CA LEU A 152 -7.46 -46.73 -42.05
C LEU A 152 -6.27 -46.57 -41.09
N ARG A 153 -5.71 -45.37 -41.01
CA ARG A 153 -4.63 -45.08 -40.06
C ARG A 153 -5.16 -44.27 -38.89
N GLY A 154 -4.74 -44.60 -37.68
CA GLY A 154 -5.01 -43.85 -36.47
C GLY A 154 -4.17 -42.58 -36.41
N ALA A 155 -4.39 -41.78 -35.36
CA ALA A 155 -3.62 -40.56 -35.12
C ALA A 155 -2.12 -40.82 -34.89
N ASP A 156 -1.76 -42.01 -34.42
CA ASP A 156 -0.39 -42.51 -34.26
C ASP A 156 0.21 -43.08 -35.56
N GLY A 157 -0.57 -43.11 -36.64
CA GLY A 157 -0.19 -43.67 -37.93
C GLY A 157 -0.28 -45.20 -38.01
N ALA A 158 -0.65 -45.88 -36.92
CA ALA A 158 -0.90 -47.32 -36.90
C ALA A 158 -2.19 -47.66 -37.65
N ALA A 159 -2.30 -48.89 -38.16
CA ALA A 159 -3.55 -49.33 -38.77
C ALA A 159 -4.63 -49.46 -37.70
N LEU A 160 -5.77 -48.79 -37.87
CA LEU A 160 -6.93 -48.98 -37.00
C LEU A 160 -7.52 -50.35 -37.28
N ALA A 161 -7.59 -51.19 -36.25
CA ALA A 161 -8.33 -52.44 -36.32
C ALA A 161 -9.80 -52.10 -36.59
N HIS A 162 -10.32 -52.48 -37.75
CA HIS A 162 -11.77 -52.53 -37.95
C HIS A 162 -12.32 -53.48 -36.89
N GLY A 163 -13.13 -52.97 -35.95
CA GLY A 163 -13.76 -53.78 -34.92
C GLY A 163 -14.55 -54.93 -35.55
N ALA A 164 -14.82 -55.97 -34.76
CA ALA A 164 -15.42 -57.24 -35.18
C ALA A 164 -16.83 -57.16 -35.83
N ASP A 165 -17.36 -55.96 -36.06
CA ASP A 165 -18.61 -55.68 -36.77
C ASP A 165 -18.27 -55.27 -38.23
N ALA A 166 -17.77 -56.25 -39.00
CA ALA A 166 -17.18 -56.06 -40.33
C ALA A 166 -18.15 -55.49 -41.39
N ASP A 167 -19.44 -55.38 -41.08
CA ASP A 167 -20.49 -54.91 -41.99
C ASP A 167 -20.78 -53.40 -41.88
N ARG A 168 -20.24 -52.69 -40.88
CA ARG A 168 -20.50 -51.26 -40.70
C ARG A 168 -19.42 -50.40 -41.35
N VAL A 169 -19.79 -49.70 -42.42
CA VAL A 169 -18.92 -48.72 -43.09
C VAL A 169 -18.46 -47.63 -42.10
N PRO A 170 -17.15 -47.34 -42.01
CA PRO A 170 -16.64 -46.26 -41.17
C PRO A 170 -17.13 -44.92 -41.69
N THR A 171 -17.60 -44.07 -40.77
CA THR A 171 -17.96 -42.67 -41.06
C THR A 171 -17.03 -41.72 -40.32
N VAL A 172 -16.91 -40.48 -40.77
CA VAL A 172 -16.17 -39.41 -40.10
C VAL A 172 -16.63 -39.26 -38.67
N ALA A 173 -17.95 -39.24 -38.46
CA ALA A 173 -18.54 -39.20 -37.13
C ALA A 173 -18.06 -40.40 -36.28
N GLY A 174 -18.10 -41.62 -36.80
CA GLY A 174 -17.64 -42.81 -36.08
C GLY A 174 -16.14 -42.78 -35.78
N LEU A 175 -15.32 -42.24 -36.68
CA LEU A 175 -13.87 -42.13 -36.52
C LEU A 175 -13.49 -41.08 -35.48
N LEU A 176 -14.15 -39.92 -35.47
CA LEU A 176 -13.91 -38.87 -34.48
C LEU A 176 -14.47 -39.25 -33.10
N ALA A 177 -15.51 -40.09 -33.04
CA ALA A 177 -16.31 -40.25 -31.83
C ALA A 177 -15.87 -41.32 -30.85
N GLN A 178 -15.07 -42.32 -31.25
CA GLN A 178 -14.87 -43.55 -30.45
C GLN A 178 -16.21 -44.11 -29.88
N GLY A 179 -17.36 -43.84 -30.52
CA GLY A 179 -18.72 -43.99 -29.98
C GLY A 179 -19.81 -43.34 -30.86
N GLN A 180 -21.07 -43.32 -30.44
CA GLN A 180 -22.15 -42.58 -31.14
C GLN A 180 -22.31 -41.18 -30.55
N TRP A 181 -22.05 -40.14 -31.34
CA TRP A 181 -22.30 -38.75 -30.95
C TRP A 181 -23.69 -38.27 -31.35
N PRO A 182 -24.30 -37.35 -30.59
CA PRO A 182 -25.48 -36.62 -31.06
C PRO A 182 -25.11 -35.70 -32.22
N ALA A 183 -26.10 -35.28 -33.02
CA ALA A 183 -25.90 -34.25 -34.02
C ALA A 183 -25.40 -32.95 -33.35
N LEU A 184 -24.19 -32.51 -33.72
CA LEU A 184 -23.52 -31.33 -33.15
C LEU A 184 -23.78 -30.10 -34.03
N PRO A 185 -24.25 -28.98 -33.46
CA PRO A 185 -24.38 -27.73 -34.19
C PRO A 185 -23.03 -27.21 -34.71
N ASP A 186 -23.02 -26.58 -35.89
CA ASP A 186 -21.78 -26.16 -36.57
C ASP A 186 -20.93 -25.21 -35.74
N ALA A 187 -21.52 -24.26 -35.03
CA ALA A 187 -20.79 -23.36 -34.14
C ALA A 187 -20.08 -24.11 -33.00
N PHE A 188 -20.76 -25.09 -32.39
CA PHE A 188 -20.17 -25.93 -31.35
C PHE A 188 -19.06 -26.82 -31.91
N ARG A 189 -19.32 -27.46 -33.05
CA ARG A 189 -18.34 -28.27 -33.76
C ARG A 189 -17.06 -27.50 -34.05
N ARG A 190 -17.20 -26.27 -34.57
CA ARG A 190 -16.07 -25.41 -34.94
C ARG A 190 -15.24 -24.99 -33.73
N ALA A 191 -15.89 -24.67 -32.62
CA ALA A 191 -15.23 -24.02 -31.48
C ALA A 191 -14.79 -24.99 -30.35
N PHE A 192 -15.41 -26.17 -30.22
CA PHE A 192 -15.17 -27.08 -29.09
C PHE A 192 -14.68 -28.47 -29.50
N LEU A 193 -15.20 -28.99 -30.63
CA LEU A 193 -15.01 -30.41 -30.96
C LEU A 193 -13.55 -30.79 -31.10
N TRP A 194 -12.72 -29.89 -31.65
CA TRP A 194 -11.30 -30.15 -31.81
C TRP A 194 -10.66 -30.43 -30.45
N SER A 195 -10.85 -29.57 -29.46
CA SER A 195 -10.32 -29.75 -28.09
C SER A 195 -10.87 -30.99 -27.37
N LEU A 196 -12.07 -31.45 -27.75
CA LEU A 196 -12.77 -32.56 -27.10
C LEU A 196 -12.59 -33.91 -27.80
N ARG A 197 -12.04 -33.95 -29.02
CA ARG A 197 -11.98 -35.18 -29.85
C ARG A 197 -11.20 -36.34 -29.24
N THR A 198 -10.32 -36.06 -28.27
CA THR A 198 -9.52 -37.07 -27.56
C THR A 198 -9.99 -37.25 -26.11
N ARG A 199 -11.14 -36.69 -25.73
CA ARG A 199 -11.69 -36.71 -24.37
C ARG A 199 -12.83 -37.73 -24.27
N PRO A 200 -13.16 -38.21 -23.04
CA PRO A 200 -14.35 -39.04 -22.84
C PRO A 200 -15.62 -38.36 -23.35
N VAL A 201 -16.58 -39.16 -23.83
CA VAL A 201 -17.86 -38.66 -24.36
C VAL A 201 -18.62 -37.79 -23.36
N ASP A 202 -18.47 -38.05 -22.06
CA ASP A 202 -19.09 -37.28 -20.98
C ASP A 202 -18.61 -35.82 -20.97
N ASP A 203 -17.31 -35.56 -21.21
CA ASP A 203 -16.78 -34.20 -21.32
C ASP A 203 -17.45 -33.46 -22.50
N LEU A 204 -17.61 -34.15 -23.64
CA LEU A 204 -18.25 -33.59 -24.82
C LEU A 204 -19.72 -33.25 -24.56
N LEU A 205 -20.46 -34.17 -23.95
CA LEU A 205 -21.87 -33.95 -23.60
C LEU A 205 -22.03 -32.82 -22.59
N ALA A 206 -21.14 -32.72 -21.60
CA ALA A 206 -21.15 -31.65 -20.62
C ALA A 206 -20.94 -30.27 -21.28
N TRP A 207 -19.94 -30.14 -22.16
CA TRP A 207 -19.71 -28.89 -22.90
C TRP A 207 -20.85 -28.55 -23.87
N LEU A 208 -21.45 -29.55 -24.52
CA LEU A 208 -22.60 -29.33 -25.40
C LEU A 208 -23.82 -28.83 -24.64
N GLN A 209 -24.12 -29.43 -23.48
CA GLN A 209 -25.20 -28.98 -22.60
C GLN A 209 -24.94 -27.56 -22.09
N LEU A 210 -23.68 -27.26 -21.74
CA LEU A 210 -23.27 -25.95 -21.28
C LEU A 210 -23.43 -24.88 -22.36
N TRP A 211 -22.94 -25.11 -23.57
CA TRP A 211 -23.09 -24.19 -24.69
C TRP A 211 -24.58 -23.94 -25.01
N ARG A 212 -25.42 -24.99 -24.93
CA ARG A 212 -26.88 -24.83 -25.06
C ARG A 212 -27.47 -23.98 -23.95
N GLY A 213 -27.09 -24.22 -22.70
CA GLY A 213 -27.53 -23.45 -21.53
C GLY A 213 -27.09 -21.98 -21.56
N LEU A 214 -25.96 -21.67 -22.20
CA LEU A 214 -25.48 -20.31 -22.44
C LEU A 214 -26.18 -19.62 -23.62
N GLY A 215 -27.18 -20.25 -24.24
CA GLY A 215 -28.01 -19.66 -25.30
C GLY A 215 -27.64 -20.05 -26.72
N SER A 216 -26.76 -21.05 -26.91
CA SER A 216 -26.37 -21.56 -28.24
C SER A 216 -25.84 -20.48 -29.21
N ALA A 217 -25.14 -19.48 -28.67
CA ALA A 217 -24.67 -18.35 -29.46
C ALA A 217 -23.73 -18.83 -30.60
N PRO A 218 -23.98 -18.42 -31.85
CA PRO A 218 -23.15 -18.83 -32.98
C PRO A 218 -21.86 -18.01 -33.12
N GLN A 219 -21.75 -16.88 -32.42
CA GLN A 219 -20.61 -15.96 -32.44
C GLN A 219 -20.59 -15.06 -31.19
N GLY A 220 -19.52 -14.25 -31.05
CA GLY A 220 -19.36 -13.28 -29.96
C GLY A 220 -18.86 -13.88 -28.63
N PRO A 221 -18.83 -13.08 -27.55
CA PRO A 221 -18.24 -13.47 -26.26
C PRO A 221 -18.87 -14.73 -25.65
N ALA A 222 -20.18 -14.92 -25.84
CA ALA A 222 -20.93 -16.09 -25.35
C ALA A 222 -20.48 -17.41 -26.01
N LEU A 223 -19.85 -17.38 -27.18
CA LEU A 223 -19.18 -18.51 -27.79
C LEU A 223 -17.68 -18.54 -27.45
N ALA A 224 -17.02 -17.38 -27.57
CA ALA A 224 -15.57 -17.25 -27.46
C ALA A 224 -15.02 -17.65 -26.10
N LEU A 225 -15.65 -17.16 -25.02
CA LEU A 225 -15.23 -17.42 -23.64
C LEU A 225 -15.26 -18.91 -23.27
N PRO A 226 -16.40 -19.63 -23.39
CA PRO A 226 -16.45 -21.05 -23.06
C PRO A 226 -15.60 -21.91 -24.02
N ALA A 227 -15.47 -21.54 -25.29
CA ALA A 227 -14.61 -22.25 -26.24
C ALA A 227 -13.12 -22.13 -25.86
N THR A 228 -12.68 -20.93 -25.48
CA THR A 228 -11.31 -20.68 -25.00
C THR A 228 -11.03 -21.49 -23.73
N LEU A 229 -11.97 -21.49 -22.79
CA LEU A 229 -11.85 -22.29 -21.56
C LEU A 229 -11.77 -23.79 -21.85
N CYS A 230 -12.60 -24.30 -22.76
CA CYS A 230 -12.55 -25.70 -23.21
C CYS A 230 -11.21 -26.05 -23.88
N ALA A 231 -10.67 -25.16 -24.71
CA ALA A 231 -9.38 -25.39 -25.36
C ALA A 231 -8.21 -25.44 -24.37
N LEU A 232 -8.21 -24.57 -23.35
CA LEU A 232 -7.17 -24.54 -22.32
C LEU A 232 -7.31 -25.68 -21.30
N ALA A 233 -8.53 -26.04 -20.93
CA ALA A 233 -8.82 -27.06 -19.93
C ALA A 233 -10.12 -27.83 -20.27
N PRO A 234 -10.07 -28.85 -21.15
CA PRO A 234 -11.26 -29.60 -21.57
C PRO A 234 -12.03 -30.26 -20.42
N GLY A 235 -11.35 -30.62 -19.33
CA GLY A 235 -11.97 -31.19 -18.12
C GLY A 235 -12.59 -30.17 -17.16
N ALA A 236 -12.46 -28.87 -17.40
CA ALA A 236 -12.92 -27.81 -16.49
C ALA A 236 -14.37 -27.37 -16.73
N HIS A 237 -15.21 -28.20 -17.34
CA HIS A 237 -16.62 -27.86 -17.64
C HIS A 237 -17.44 -27.54 -16.37
N ALA A 238 -17.08 -28.11 -15.21
CA ALA A 238 -17.71 -27.80 -13.92
C ALA A 238 -17.58 -26.31 -13.52
N TRP A 239 -16.44 -25.67 -13.83
CA TRP A 239 -16.23 -24.24 -13.61
C TRP A 239 -17.13 -23.40 -14.50
N ALA A 240 -17.19 -23.74 -15.79
CA ALA A 240 -18.04 -23.04 -16.73
C ALA A 240 -19.54 -23.22 -16.40
N ALA A 241 -19.93 -24.38 -15.85
CA ALA A 241 -21.31 -24.68 -15.49
C ALA A 241 -21.84 -23.78 -14.37
N LEU A 242 -20.96 -23.17 -13.55
CA LEU A 242 -21.35 -22.17 -12.57
C LEU A 242 -21.97 -20.92 -13.22
N ALA A 243 -21.57 -20.57 -14.45
CA ALA A 243 -22.16 -19.43 -15.16
C ALA A 243 -23.66 -19.62 -15.46
N LEU A 244 -24.15 -20.86 -15.51
CA LEU A 244 -25.56 -21.14 -15.76
C LEU A 244 -26.47 -20.75 -14.59
N THR A 245 -25.92 -20.53 -13.39
CA THR A 245 -26.69 -20.07 -12.22
C THR A 245 -26.85 -18.55 -12.16
N LEU A 246 -26.20 -17.81 -13.06
CA LEU A 246 -26.18 -16.35 -13.06
C LEU A 246 -27.10 -15.75 -14.13
N ALA A 247 -27.48 -14.49 -13.94
CA ALA A 247 -28.14 -13.68 -14.96
C ALA A 247 -27.24 -13.50 -16.21
N PRO A 248 -27.82 -13.35 -17.42
CA PRO A 248 -27.07 -13.33 -18.68
C PRO A 248 -25.86 -12.37 -18.72
N SER A 249 -25.97 -11.16 -18.13
CA SER A 249 -24.88 -10.17 -18.09
C SER A 249 -23.67 -10.65 -17.27
N ARG A 250 -23.91 -11.37 -16.17
CA ARG A 250 -22.86 -11.86 -15.26
C ARG A 250 -22.20 -13.16 -15.72
N ARG A 251 -22.81 -13.88 -16.67
CA ARG A 251 -22.23 -15.12 -17.23
C ARG A 251 -20.90 -14.86 -17.92
N THR A 252 -20.87 -13.81 -18.74
CA THR A 252 -19.64 -13.40 -19.45
C THR A 252 -18.60 -12.88 -18.47
N ILE A 253 -19.00 -12.12 -17.45
CA ILE A 253 -18.11 -11.63 -16.38
C ILE A 253 -17.41 -12.78 -15.66
N LEU A 254 -18.16 -13.80 -15.22
CA LEU A 254 -17.58 -14.97 -14.56
C LEU A 254 -16.59 -15.70 -15.48
N LEU A 255 -16.98 -16.01 -16.71
CA LEU A 255 -16.12 -16.75 -17.65
C LEU A 255 -14.84 -15.96 -17.99
N THR A 256 -14.95 -14.64 -18.14
CA THR A 256 -13.78 -13.75 -18.32
C THR A 256 -12.87 -13.82 -17.09
N ALA A 257 -13.41 -13.74 -15.88
CA ALA A 257 -12.63 -13.81 -14.65
C ALA A 257 -11.94 -15.17 -14.48
N LEU A 258 -12.59 -16.29 -14.83
CA LEU A 258 -12.00 -17.62 -14.80
C LEU A 258 -10.77 -17.74 -15.72
N LEU A 259 -10.83 -17.15 -16.92
CA LEU A 259 -9.72 -17.13 -17.86
C LEU A 259 -8.58 -16.22 -17.38
N LYS A 260 -8.93 -14.99 -16.99
CA LYS A 260 -7.99 -13.97 -16.50
C LYS A 260 -7.20 -14.46 -15.29
N GLN A 261 -7.90 -15.03 -14.32
CA GLN A 261 -7.33 -15.56 -13.09
C GLN A 261 -6.93 -17.03 -13.22
N ARG A 262 -6.94 -17.63 -14.41
CA ARG A 262 -6.60 -19.06 -14.65
C ARG A 262 -7.21 -20.02 -13.61
N ALA A 263 -8.42 -19.72 -13.13
CA ALA A 263 -9.05 -20.45 -12.04
C ALA A 263 -9.40 -21.90 -12.43
N TYR A 264 -9.48 -22.18 -13.73
CA TYR A 264 -9.64 -23.52 -14.29
C TYR A 264 -8.49 -24.49 -13.97
N LEU A 265 -7.35 -23.99 -13.47
CA LEU A 265 -6.23 -24.80 -12.97
C LEU A 265 -6.44 -25.24 -11.51
N LEU A 266 -7.42 -24.67 -10.81
CA LEU A 266 -7.77 -25.03 -9.44
C LEU A 266 -8.67 -26.27 -9.41
N ALA A 267 -8.70 -26.95 -8.27
CA ALA A 267 -9.53 -28.14 -8.06
C ALA A 267 -11.02 -27.83 -8.36
N PRO A 268 -11.72 -28.72 -9.08
CA PRO A 268 -13.16 -28.60 -9.25
C PRO A 268 -13.86 -28.51 -7.89
N GLY A 269 -14.77 -27.55 -7.73
CA GLY A 269 -15.48 -27.31 -6.46
C GLY A 269 -14.80 -26.35 -5.48
N ALA A 270 -13.64 -25.78 -5.81
CA ALA A 270 -13.02 -24.72 -5.00
C ALA A 270 -13.92 -23.48 -4.84
N LEU A 271 -14.79 -23.22 -5.82
CA LEU A 271 -15.96 -22.36 -5.73
C LEU A 271 -17.20 -23.19 -6.05
N ASN A 272 -18.22 -23.13 -5.20
CA ASN A 272 -19.47 -23.87 -5.41
C ASN A 272 -20.65 -22.95 -5.77
N ARG A 273 -21.79 -23.56 -6.15
CA ARG A 273 -23.00 -22.82 -6.56
C ARG A 273 -23.58 -21.94 -5.46
N GLN A 274 -23.54 -22.39 -4.21
CA GLN A 274 -24.07 -21.62 -3.08
C GLN A 274 -23.23 -20.36 -2.84
N GLN A 275 -21.90 -20.50 -2.78
CA GLN A 275 -20.97 -19.38 -2.60
C GLN A 275 -21.07 -18.37 -3.75
N LEU A 276 -21.22 -18.85 -4.99
CA LEU A 276 -21.42 -17.96 -6.13
C LEU A 276 -22.75 -17.19 -6.04
N ALA A 277 -23.84 -17.86 -5.62
CA ALA A 277 -25.12 -17.21 -5.41
C ALA A 277 -25.05 -16.17 -4.27
N GLU A 278 -24.27 -16.44 -3.22
CA GLU A 278 -24.02 -15.48 -2.14
C GLU A 278 -23.29 -14.24 -2.67
N ILE A 279 -22.27 -14.40 -3.53
CA ILE A 279 -21.56 -13.26 -4.17
C ILE A 279 -22.49 -12.48 -5.11
N ASP A 280 -23.30 -13.18 -5.90
CA ASP A 280 -24.26 -12.59 -6.83
C ASP A 280 -25.31 -11.72 -6.11
N ALA A 281 -25.72 -12.14 -4.91
CA ALA A 281 -26.71 -11.44 -4.10
C ALA A 281 -26.16 -10.19 -3.36
N LEU A 282 -24.85 -9.96 -3.33
CA LEU A 282 -24.26 -8.85 -2.55
C LEU A 282 -24.54 -7.47 -3.12
N ASP A 283 -24.61 -7.37 -4.45
CA ASP A 283 -24.79 -6.10 -5.14
C ASP A 283 -25.48 -6.32 -6.48
N ALA A 284 -26.26 -5.33 -6.94
CA ALA A 284 -26.89 -5.34 -8.25
C ALA A 284 -25.94 -4.85 -9.35
N ASP A 285 -24.87 -4.12 -8.99
CA ASP A 285 -23.87 -3.60 -9.93
C ASP A 285 -22.95 -4.72 -10.46
N ASP A 286 -22.92 -4.85 -11.78
CA ASP A 286 -22.11 -5.83 -12.51
C ASP A 286 -20.60 -5.55 -12.39
N ASP A 287 -20.18 -4.29 -12.25
CA ASP A 287 -18.77 -3.95 -12.07
C ASP A 287 -18.28 -4.37 -10.67
N ARG A 288 -19.12 -4.21 -9.65
CA ARG A 288 -18.82 -4.69 -8.29
C ARG A 288 -18.81 -6.21 -8.23
N PHE A 289 -19.77 -6.87 -8.86
CA PHE A 289 -19.75 -8.33 -9.02
C PHE A 289 -18.44 -8.82 -9.69
N SER A 290 -18.01 -8.14 -10.76
CA SER A 290 -16.74 -8.41 -11.42
C SER A 290 -15.56 -8.26 -10.47
N ALA A 291 -15.50 -7.19 -9.67
CA ALA A 291 -14.45 -6.99 -8.67
C ALA A 291 -14.45 -8.11 -7.60
N TYR A 292 -15.62 -8.49 -7.07
CA TYR A 292 -15.75 -9.57 -6.08
C TYR A 292 -15.27 -10.92 -6.62
N ILE A 293 -15.71 -11.30 -7.81
CA ILE A 293 -15.29 -12.57 -8.42
C ILE A 293 -13.79 -12.58 -8.73
N ASN A 294 -13.24 -11.48 -9.25
CA ASN A 294 -11.81 -11.38 -9.47
C ASN A 294 -11.02 -11.54 -8.17
N ALA A 295 -11.47 -10.92 -7.07
CA ALA A 295 -10.84 -11.04 -5.76
C ALA A 295 -10.92 -12.48 -5.21
N VAL A 296 -12.09 -13.12 -5.27
CA VAL A 296 -12.29 -14.51 -4.83
C VAL A 296 -11.37 -15.48 -5.59
N LEU A 297 -11.29 -15.34 -6.91
CA LEU A 297 -10.45 -16.22 -7.73
C LEU A 297 -8.95 -15.98 -7.50
N ASP A 298 -8.50 -14.73 -7.40
CA ASP A 298 -7.10 -14.38 -7.06
C ASP A 298 -6.71 -14.91 -5.66
N ASN A 299 -7.61 -14.77 -4.68
CA ASN A 299 -7.40 -15.28 -3.33
C ASN A 299 -7.36 -16.81 -3.29
N LEU A 300 -8.20 -17.51 -4.05
CA LEU A 300 -8.14 -18.97 -4.19
C LEU A 300 -6.80 -19.45 -4.77
N GLN A 301 -6.22 -18.74 -5.73
CA GLN A 301 -4.87 -19.07 -6.24
C GLN A 301 -3.80 -18.97 -5.16
N ARG A 302 -4.04 -18.17 -4.12
CA ARG A 302 -3.17 -18.00 -2.96
C ARG A 302 -3.55 -18.88 -1.78
N LYS A 303 -4.45 -19.84 -2.02
CA LYS A 303 -4.95 -20.77 -1.01
C LYS A 303 -5.71 -20.06 0.13
N VAL A 304 -6.38 -18.95 -0.17
CA VAL A 304 -7.32 -18.31 0.75
C VAL A 304 -8.72 -18.81 0.46
N GLY A 305 -9.44 -19.29 1.48
CA GLY A 305 -10.79 -19.81 1.32
C GLY A 305 -11.81 -18.78 0.82
N VAL A 306 -12.80 -19.27 0.06
CA VAL A 306 -13.91 -18.44 -0.45
C VAL A 306 -14.72 -17.81 0.68
N ALA A 307 -14.99 -18.56 1.76
CA ALA A 307 -15.76 -18.07 2.90
C ALA A 307 -15.13 -16.80 3.49
N TYR A 308 -13.81 -16.79 3.67
CA TYR A 308 -13.10 -15.63 4.20
C TYR A 308 -13.11 -14.43 3.26
N THR A 309 -13.01 -14.64 1.95
CA THR A 309 -13.09 -13.56 0.95
C THR A 309 -14.52 -13.03 0.84
N LEU A 310 -15.53 -13.89 0.97
CA LEU A 310 -16.93 -13.49 0.95
C LEU A 310 -17.24 -12.54 2.11
N THR A 311 -16.68 -12.78 3.30
CA THR A 311 -16.77 -11.85 4.42
C THR A 311 -16.31 -10.44 4.03
N ALA A 312 -15.20 -10.33 3.30
CA ALA A 312 -14.68 -9.05 2.79
C ALA A 312 -15.66 -8.39 1.82
N CYS A 313 -16.24 -9.17 0.91
CA CYS A 313 -17.20 -8.68 -0.08
C CYS A 313 -18.49 -8.18 0.60
N VAL A 314 -18.94 -8.85 1.66
CA VAL A 314 -20.08 -8.42 2.50
C VAL A 314 -19.78 -7.10 3.22
N LEU A 315 -18.55 -6.91 3.72
CA LEU A 315 -18.17 -5.64 4.34
C LEU A 315 -18.12 -4.52 3.30
N ALA A 316 -17.52 -4.77 2.14
CA ALA A 316 -17.46 -3.80 1.05
C ALA A 316 -18.85 -3.41 0.53
N SER A 317 -19.81 -4.36 0.42
CA SER A 317 -21.16 -4.04 -0.06
C SER A 317 -21.94 -3.11 0.87
N ARG A 318 -21.55 -3.01 2.14
CA ARG A 318 -22.19 -2.12 3.14
C ARG A 318 -21.67 -0.69 3.14
N GLN A 319 -20.55 -0.42 2.48
CA GLN A 319 -19.95 0.93 2.41
C GLN A 319 -20.70 1.76 1.36
N LYS A 320 -21.29 2.88 1.81
CA LYS A 320 -22.17 3.73 0.99
C LYS A 320 -21.41 4.73 0.12
N ASP A 321 -20.19 5.10 0.53
CA ASP A 321 -19.39 6.12 -0.13
C ASP A 321 -18.11 5.52 -0.75
N GLY A 322 -18.04 5.53 -2.09
CA GLY A 322 -16.84 6.07 -2.73
C GLY A 322 -15.65 5.16 -3.05
N TYR A 323 -15.70 3.83 -2.89
CA TYR A 323 -14.67 3.04 -3.57
C TYR A 323 -14.93 3.06 -5.07
N ARG A 324 -14.04 3.74 -5.82
CA ARG A 324 -13.97 3.54 -7.27
C ARG A 324 -13.84 2.04 -7.49
N THR A 325 -14.74 1.46 -8.28
CA THR A 325 -14.79 0.01 -8.54
C THR A 325 -13.44 -0.56 -9.01
N SER A 326 -12.60 0.30 -9.60
CA SER A 326 -11.23 0.01 -10.01
C SER A 326 -10.25 -0.34 -8.87
N GLY A 327 -10.48 0.12 -7.64
CA GLY A 327 -9.61 -0.15 -6.47
C GLY A 327 -10.04 -1.36 -5.64
N LEU A 328 -11.33 -1.73 -5.72
CA LEU A 328 -11.96 -2.71 -4.84
C LEU A 328 -11.29 -4.09 -4.89
N ALA A 329 -10.92 -4.57 -6.09
CA ALA A 329 -10.23 -5.85 -6.23
C ALA A 329 -8.86 -5.89 -5.53
N SER A 330 -8.15 -4.76 -5.48
CA SER A 330 -6.86 -4.66 -4.79
C SER A 330 -7.05 -4.66 -3.27
N GLU A 331 -8.16 -4.11 -2.78
CA GLU A 331 -8.44 -4.02 -1.35
C GLU A 331 -8.94 -5.33 -0.75
N LEU A 332 -9.67 -6.13 -1.54
CA LEU A 332 -10.16 -7.46 -1.20
C LEU A 332 -9.11 -8.57 -1.39
N ARG A 333 -7.86 -8.17 -1.62
CA ARG A 333 -6.72 -9.08 -1.80
C ARG A 333 -6.15 -9.50 -0.45
N ALA A 334 -6.10 -10.80 -0.20
CA ALA A 334 -5.46 -11.39 0.97
C ALA A 334 -4.13 -12.08 0.59
N CYS A 335 -3.15 -12.07 1.50
CA CYS A 335 -1.86 -12.71 1.29
C CYS A 335 -1.84 -14.20 1.72
N LYS A 336 -2.61 -14.54 2.75
CA LYS A 336 -2.75 -15.89 3.30
C LYS A 336 -4.14 -16.07 3.90
N GLU A 337 -4.53 -17.32 4.15
CA GLU A 337 -5.80 -17.60 4.82
C GLU A 337 -5.74 -17.10 6.26
N GLY A 338 -6.68 -16.22 6.62
CA GLY A 338 -6.81 -15.70 7.98
C GLY A 338 -7.56 -16.66 8.89
N ALA A 339 -7.44 -16.42 10.19
CA ALA A 339 -8.41 -16.97 11.13
C ALA A 339 -9.80 -16.38 10.84
N ASP A 340 -10.85 -17.14 11.18
CA ASP A 340 -12.25 -16.74 10.98
C ASP A 340 -12.50 -15.32 11.52
N LEU A 341 -13.02 -14.43 10.66
CA LEU A 341 -13.30 -13.05 11.02
C LEU A 341 -14.69 -13.00 11.68
N PRO A 342 -14.78 -12.67 12.98
CA PRO A 342 -16.06 -12.66 13.68
C PRO A 342 -16.90 -11.45 13.25
N LEU A 343 -17.81 -11.66 12.28
CA LEU A 343 -18.65 -10.59 11.72
C LEU A 343 -19.49 -9.86 12.79
N ASP A 344 -19.95 -10.57 13.82
CA ASP A 344 -20.69 -9.97 14.92
C ASP A 344 -19.80 -9.02 15.75
N ASP A 345 -18.54 -9.39 15.98
CA ASP A 345 -17.59 -8.55 16.70
C ASP A 345 -17.14 -7.35 15.84
N VAL A 346 -17.03 -7.52 14.52
CA VAL A 346 -16.83 -6.41 13.57
C VAL A 346 -18.01 -5.45 13.59
N ALA A 347 -19.25 -5.95 13.69
CA ALA A 347 -20.44 -5.11 13.81
C ALA A 347 -20.46 -4.33 15.14
N ARG A 348 -20.07 -4.97 16.26
CA ARG A 348 -19.89 -4.31 17.57
C ARG A 348 -18.84 -3.20 17.51
N MET A 349 -17.70 -3.49 16.87
CA MET A 349 -16.63 -2.52 16.62
C MET A 349 -17.13 -1.33 15.78
N ARG A 350 -17.81 -1.59 14.66
CA ARG A 350 -18.37 -0.54 13.80
C ARG A 350 -19.35 0.35 14.56
N ALA A 351 -20.21 -0.24 15.39
CA ALA A 351 -21.16 0.51 16.20
C ALA A 351 -20.46 1.47 17.17
N ALA A 352 -19.31 1.10 17.74
CA ALA A 352 -18.51 1.96 18.60
C ALA A 352 -17.78 3.08 17.83
N LEU A 353 -17.21 2.75 16.66
CA LEU A 353 -16.47 3.67 15.80
C LEU A 353 -17.37 4.74 15.13
N GLY A 354 -18.61 4.39 14.81
CA GLY A 354 -19.53 5.26 14.07
C GLY A 354 -19.16 5.44 12.59
N ALA A 355 -19.99 6.20 11.86
CA ALA A 355 -19.92 6.30 10.39
C ALA A 355 -18.65 7.01 9.85
N LYS A 356 -17.96 7.81 10.66
CA LYS A 356 -16.73 8.52 10.23
C LYS A 356 -15.53 7.58 9.99
N HIS A 357 -15.63 6.35 10.49
CA HIS A 357 -14.51 5.41 10.62
C HIS A 357 -14.79 4.08 9.92
N GLU A 358 -15.64 4.07 8.88
CA GLU A 358 -16.05 2.86 8.13
C GLU A 358 -14.90 2.14 7.42
N HIS A 359 -13.79 2.84 7.16
CA HIS A 359 -12.58 2.27 6.54
C HIS A 359 -11.94 1.16 7.40
N TRP A 360 -12.20 1.11 8.71
CA TRP A 360 -11.64 0.09 9.60
C TRP A 360 -12.12 -1.32 9.29
N GLU A 361 -13.33 -1.51 8.76
CA GLU A 361 -13.84 -2.85 8.43
C GLU A 361 -12.90 -3.57 7.45
N SER A 362 -12.49 -2.87 6.40
CA SER A 362 -11.57 -3.38 5.37
C SER A 362 -10.16 -3.59 5.93
N ILE A 363 -9.67 -2.68 6.78
CA ILE A 363 -8.34 -2.78 7.41
C ILE A 363 -8.29 -3.99 8.35
N VAL A 364 -9.28 -4.15 9.22
CA VAL A 364 -9.35 -5.24 10.19
C VAL A 364 -9.49 -6.58 9.50
N TRP A 365 -10.34 -6.68 8.47
CA TRP A 365 -10.41 -7.89 7.64
C TRP A 365 -9.01 -8.25 7.12
N ARG A 366 -8.32 -7.33 6.43
CA ARG A 366 -6.99 -7.59 5.86
C ARG A 366 -5.98 -7.98 6.94
N LYS A 367 -6.00 -7.32 8.10
CA LYS A 367 -5.09 -7.58 9.22
C LYS A 367 -5.38 -8.92 9.89
N CYS A 368 -6.62 -9.40 9.95
CA CYS A 368 -6.94 -10.74 10.46
C CYS A 368 -6.32 -11.87 9.62
N ALA A 369 -6.08 -11.63 8.32
CA ALA A 369 -5.30 -12.54 7.48
C ALA A 369 -3.80 -12.48 7.77
N GLN A 370 -3.28 -11.29 8.10
CA GLN A 370 -1.84 -11.07 8.30
C GLN A 370 -1.37 -11.52 9.68
N VAL A 371 -2.16 -11.21 10.73
CA VAL A 371 -1.71 -11.26 12.13
C VAL A 371 -2.57 -12.22 12.97
N PRO A 372 -2.06 -13.42 13.32
CA PRO A 372 -2.83 -14.42 14.06
C PRO A 372 -3.28 -13.94 15.44
N GLY A 373 -4.56 -14.09 15.80
CA GLY A 373 -5.06 -13.68 17.12
C GLY A 373 -5.71 -12.29 17.17
N LEU A 374 -5.65 -11.50 16.09
CA LEU A 374 -6.44 -10.26 15.99
C LEU A 374 -7.95 -10.51 16.16
N PRO A 375 -8.56 -11.60 15.60
CA PRO A 375 -9.95 -11.94 15.88
C PRO A 375 -10.29 -12.09 17.37
N HIS A 376 -9.34 -12.56 18.19
CA HIS A 376 -9.54 -12.66 19.63
C HIS A 376 -9.61 -11.27 20.28
N ILE A 377 -8.76 -10.34 19.88
CA ILE A 377 -8.82 -8.94 20.34
C ILE A 377 -10.17 -8.31 19.99
N LEU A 378 -10.68 -8.51 18.77
CA LEU A 378 -11.98 -8.00 18.36
C LEU A 378 -13.10 -8.55 19.25
N ARG A 379 -13.06 -9.84 19.56
CA ARG A 379 -14.07 -10.52 20.38
C ARG A 379 -14.09 -10.04 21.83
N GLU A 380 -12.92 -10.04 22.45
CA GLU A 380 -12.79 -9.72 23.88
C GLU A 380 -12.89 -8.22 24.17
N THR A 381 -12.69 -7.36 23.17
CA THR A 381 -12.86 -5.92 23.35
C THR A 381 -14.32 -5.59 23.69
N CYS A 382 -14.52 -4.77 24.71
CA CYS A 382 -15.83 -4.31 25.16
C CYS A 382 -16.19 -3.04 24.40
N TRP A 383 -16.44 -3.16 23.09
CA TRP A 383 -16.70 -2.04 22.18
C TRP A 383 -17.80 -1.09 22.68
N GLU A 384 -18.81 -1.64 23.34
CA GLU A 384 -19.97 -0.92 23.87
C GLU A 384 -19.60 0.09 24.97
N LYS A 385 -18.40 0.01 25.53
CA LYS A 385 -17.88 0.91 26.57
C LYS A 385 -16.94 1.98 26.02
N LEU A 386 -16.68 2.01 24.71
CA LEU A 386 -15.72 2.90 24.09
C LEU A 386 -16.45 4.01 23.33
N SER A 387 -15.92 5.24 23.38
CA SER A 387 -16.29 6.27 22.41
C SER A 387 -15.63 5.98 21.05
N ALA A 388 -16.10 6.66 19.99
CA ALA A 388 -15.53 6.53 18.65
C ALA A 388 -14.02 6.79 18.63
N ASP A 389 -13.56 7.91 19.21
CA ASP A 389 -12.13 8.27 19.24
C ASP A 389 -11.29 7.27 20.05
N VAL A 390 -11.84 6.72 21.13
CA VAL A 390 -11.19 5.68 21.93
C VAL A 390 -11.09 4.38 21.12
N ALA A 391 -12.16 3.97 20.44
CA ALA A 391 -12.18 2.76 19.62
C ALA A 391 -11.19 2.85 18.44
N ASP A 392 -11.12 4.00 17.78
CA ASP A 392 -10.17 4.29 16.69
C ASP A 392 -8.72 4.21 17.20
N THR A 393 -8.42 4.91 18.30
CA THR A 393 -7.11 4.86 18.95
C THR A 393 -6.76 3.44 19.39
N TRP A 394 -7.71 2.71 19.97
CA TRP A 394 -7.52 1.34 20.44
C TRP A 394 -7.19 0.36 19.30
N LEU A 395 -7.87 0.45 18.16
CA LEU A 395 -7.57 -0.36 16.98
C LEU A 395 -6.19 -0.04 16.40
N SER A 396 -5.79 1.23 16.43
CA SER A 396 -4.47 1.65 15.93
C SER A 396 -3.31 0.93 16.66
N ILE A 397 -3.50 0.57 17.93
CA ILE A 397 -2.52 -0.19 18.74
C ILE A 397 -2.18 -1.55 18.12
N PHE A 398 -3.14 -2.21 17.49
CA PHE A 398 -2.97 -3.58 16.98
C PHE A 398 -2.79 -3.64 15.46
N THR A 399 -3.07 -2.55 14.76
CA THR A 399 -3.07 -2.50 13.29
C THR A 399 -1.94 -1.65 12.73
N GLY A 400 -1.48 -0.62 13.45
CA GLY A 400 -0.43 0.31 13.03
C GLY A 400 0.95 0.09 13.65
N THR A 401 1.08 -0.75 14.68
CA THR A 401 2.37 -0.99 15.38
C THR A 401 3.19 -2.14 14.77
N VAL A 402 2.55 -3.07 14.06
CA VAL A 402 3.23 -4.19 13.37
C VAL A 402 3.21 -3.94 11.86
N TRP A 403 4.30 -3.38 11.36
CA TRP A 403 4.51 -3.07 9.95
C TRP A 403 4.97 -4.31 9.19
N TYR A 404 4.06 -4.96 8.47
CA TYR A 404 4.41 -5.88 7.39
C TYR A 404 4.47 -5.08 6.09
N ASP A 405 5.38 -4.11 6.01
CA ASP A 405 5.63 -3.38 4.77
C ASP A 405 6.84 -4.01 4.07
N ASP A 406 6.70 -4.28 2.76
CA ASP A 406 7.71 -4.97 1.95
C ASP A 406 9.06 -4.20 1.88
N ASP A 407 9.06 -2.91 2.25
CA ASP A 407 10.22 -2.01 2.17
C ASP A 407 11.06 -1.93 3.46
N HIS A 408 10.59 -2.49 4.57
CA HIS A 408 11.33 -2.46 5.83
C HIS A 408 12.17 -3.74 6.00
N LYS A 409 13.48 -3.56 6.25
CA LYS A 409 14.47 -4.63 6.47
C LYS A 409 14.22 -5.48 7.73
N GLU A 410 13.12 -5.27 8.43
CA GLU A 410 12.77 -6.07 9.60
C GLU A 410 12.34 -7.46 9.15
N THR A 411 12.84 -8.47 9.85
CA THR A 411 12.50 -9.86 9.52
C THR A 411 11.08 -10.16 9.99
N GLU A 412 10.32 -10.97 9.23
CA GLU A 412 8.99 -11.48 9.62
C GLU A 412 8.98 -12.00 11.07
N LYS A 413 10.07 -12.64 11.50
CA LYS A 413 10.29 -13.13 12.87
C LYS A 413 10.29 -12.04 13.95
N GLN A 414 10.82 -10.86 13.67
CA GLN A 414 10.79 -9.72 14.61
C GLN A 414 9.35 -9.22 14.77
N ASN A 415 8.62 -9.06 13.67
CA ASN A 415 7.21 -8.69 13.68
C ASN A 415 6.33 -9.70 14.44
N ASP A 416 6.56 -11.00 14.23
CA ASP A 416 5.87 -12.06 14.98
C ASP A 416 6.15 -11.98 16.49
N THR A 417 7.37 -11.62 16.88
CA THR A 417 7.77 -11.52 18.29
C THR A 417 7.14 -10.29 18.95
N ARG A 418 7.17 -9.13 18.28
CA ARG A 418 6.45 -7.93 18.72
C ARG A 418 4.97 -8.18 18.86
N TRP A 419 4.35 -8.81 17.85
CA TRP A 419 2.93 -9.12 17.87
C TRP A 419 2.52 -10.03 19.04
N ARG A 420 3.30 -11.09 19.31
CA ARG A 420 3.07 -11.94 20.50
C ARG A 420 3.14 -11.15 21.81
N GLY A 421 4.04 -10.17 21.90
CA GLY A 421 4.10 -9.23 23.02
C GLY A 421 2.82 -8.40 23.17
N HIS A 422 2.29 -7.86 22.07
CA HIS A 422 1.04 -7.09 22.07
C HIS A 422 -0.16 -7.95 22.50
N LEU A 423 -0.27 -9.17 21.99
CA LEU A 423 -1.30 -10.12 22.40
C LEU A 423 -1.22 -10.46 23.90
N ALA A 424 0.00 -10.63 24.43
CA ALA A 424 0.19 -10.91 25.85
C ALA A 424 -0.12 -9.69 26.74
N ALA A 425 0.08 -8.48 26.23
CA ALA A 425 -0.23 -7.23 26.94
C ALA A 425 -1.72 -6.85 26.87
N PHE A 426 -2.45 -7.31 25.85
CA PHE A 426 -3.86 -6.98 25.61
C PHE A 426 -4.76 -7.12 26.86
N PRO A 427 -4.76 -8.23 27.63
CA PRO A 427 -5.65 -8.35 28.78
C PRO A 427 -5.43 -7.27 29.85
N ALA A 428 -4.17 -6.89 30.09
CA ALA A 428 -3.84 -5.86 31.07
C ALA A 428 -4.24 -4.46 30.60
N TRP A 429 -3.99 -4.14 29.32
CA TRP A 429 -4.42 -2.88 28.72
C TRP A 429 -5.94 -2.76 28.67
N HIS A 430 -6.63 -3.81 28.21
CA HIS A 430 -8.08 -3.81 28.07
C HIS A 430 -8.76 -3.67 29.43
N ALA A 431 -8.30 -4.40 30.45
CA ALA A 431 -8.79 -4.24 31.82
C ALA A 431 -8.57 -2.81 32.35
N GLY A 432 -7.45 -2.16 32.00
CA GLY A 432 -7.20 -0.77 32.33
C GLY A 432 -8.16 0.19 31.63
N LEU A 433 -8.33 0.02 30.32
CA LEU A 433 -9.20 0.82 29.46
C LEU A 433 -10.65 0.80 29.95
N ILE A 434 -11.21 -0.39 30.21
CA ILE A 434 -12.61 -0.52 30.64
C ILE A 434 -12.86 -0.13 32.11
N SER A 435 -11.79 0.07 32.89
CA SER A 435 -11.86 0.57 34.27
C SER A 435 -11.92 2.10 34.37
N LEU A 436 -11.83 2.78 33.23
CA LEU A 436 -11.86 4.24 33.09
C LEU A 436 -13.03 4.65 32.19
N SER A 437 -13.40 5.93 32.23
CA SER A 437 -14.49 6.49 31.42
C SER A 437 -14.20 7.94 31.02
N GLY A 438 -14.87 8.42 29.96
CA GLY A 438 -14.74 9.78 29.45
C GLY A 438 -13.30 10.11 29.04
N ALA A 439 -12.87 11.35 29.28
CA ALA A 439 -11.54 11.84 28.89
C ALA A 439 -10.37 11.03 29.48
N TRP A 440 -10.57 10.35 30.61
CA TRP A 440 -9.55 9.47 31.20
C TRP A 440 -9.33 8.18 30.43
N GLN A 441 -10.39 7.63 29.85
CA GLN A 441 -10.32 6.47 28.97
C GLN A 441 -9.57 6.82 27.68
N GLU A 442 -9.83 8.00 27.14
CA GLU A 442 -9.15 8.55 25.97
C GLU A 442 -7.65 8.77 26.20
N LYS A 443 -7.29 9.41 27.32
CA LYS A 443 -5.88 9.53 27.74
C LYS A 443 -5.20 8.17 27.87
N TYR A 444 -5.88 7.19 28.47
CA TYR A 444 -5.32 5.85 28.64
C TYR A 444 -5.08 5.16 27.30
N ALA A 445 -6.02 5.25 26.35
CA ALA A 445 -5.87 4.69 25.02
C ALA A 445 -4.68 5.29 24.26
N ARG A 446 -4.53 6.62 24.28
CA ARG A 446 -3.36 7.29 23.67
C ARG A 446 -2.04 6.87 24.32
N MET A 447 -1.99 6.84 25.65
CA MET A 447 -0.80 6.41 26.38
C MET A 447 -0.46 4.94 26.09
N ALA A 448 -1.46 4.05 26.00
CA ALA A 448 -1.25 2.66 25.64
C ALA A 448 -0.72 2.52 24.21
N ARG A 449 -1.21 3.32 23.26
CA ARG A 449 -0.70 3.39 21.88
C ARG A 449 0.76 3.80 21.83
N ASP A 450 1.11 4.92 22.48
CA ASP A 450 2.49 5.40 22.53
C ASP A 450 3.41 4.38 23.21
N TYR A 451 2.90 3.74 24.27
CA TYR A 451 3.62 2.69 24.97
C TYR A 451 3.88 1.49 24.08
N ALA A 452 2.86 0.97 23.40
CA ALA A 452 2.96 -0.19 22.53
C ALA A 452 3.94 0.04 21.35
N GLY A 453 3.89 1.22 20.74
CA GLY A 453 4.69 1.55 19.56
C GLY A 453 6.18 1.76 19.79
N SER A 454 6.66 1.75 21.04
CA SER A 454 8.08 1.99 21.36
C SER A 454 8.88 0.72 21.63
N TRP A 455 8.40 -0.48 21.31
CA TRP A 455 9.11 -1.71 21.69
C TRP A 455 9.57 -2.52 20.49
N ASP A 456 10.87 -2.72 20.41
CA ASP A 456 11.47 -3.65 19.45
C ASP A 456 11.27 -5.12 19.85
N ASP A 457 11.30 -5.41 21.15
CA ASP A 457 11.15 -6.76 21.71
C ASP A 457 9.81 -6.93 22.45
N GLY A 458 9.00 -7.85 21.94
CA GLY A 458 7.68 -8.16 22.51
C GLY A 458 7.74 -8.84 23.89
N GLU A 459 8.81 -9.56 24.21
CA GLU A 459 8.96 -10.20 25.53
C GLU A 459 9.21 -9.15 26.61
N THR A 460 10.15 -8.23 26.35
CA THR A 460 10.43 -7.12 27.26
C THR A 460 9.21 -6.18 27.42
N LEU A 461 8.43 -5.94 26.34
CA LEU A 461 7.15 -5.22 26.43
C LEU A 461 6.19 -5.88 27.43
N ARG A 462 5.97 -7.19 27.31
CA ARG A 462 5.07 -7.96 28.20
C ARG A 462 5.52 -7.83 29.66
N ASP A 463 6.79 -8.04 29.92
CA ASP A 463 7.35 -8.04 31.28
C ASP A 463 7.29 -6.63 31.90
N SER A 464 7.55 -5.61 31.09
CA SER A 464 7.41 -4.21 31.50
C SER A 464 5.95 -3.85 31.81
N MET A 465 5.00 -4.31 30.98
CA MET A 465 3.58 -4.08 31.19
C MET A 465 3.05 -4.72 32.47
N ALA A 466 3.53 -5.91 32.83
CA ALA A 466 3.18 -6.54 34.11
C ALA A 466 3.56 -5.66 35.32
N CYS A 467 4.63 -4.87 35.20
CA CYS A 467 5.09 -3.95 36.23
C CYS A 467 4.39 -2.57 36.16
N LEU A 468 4.21 -2.01 34.96
CA LEU A 468 3.84 -0.61 34.74
C LEU A 468 2.35 -0.37 34.44
N ALA A 469 1.54 -1.40 34.19
CA ALA A 469 0.09 -1.24 34.03
C ALA A 469 -0.62 -0.52 35.21
N PRO A 470 -0.27 -0.77 36.49
CA PRO A 470 -0.83 -0.01 37.60
C PRO A 470 -0.47 1.48 37.56
N LEU A 471 0.77 1.80 37.16
CA LEU A 471 1.22 3.19 37.01
C LEU A 471 0.45 3.90 35.90
N GLN A 472 0.29 3.29 34.73
CA GLN A 472 -0.50 3.84 33.62
C GLN A 472 -1.93 4.19 34.08
N ARG A 473 -2.61 3.27 34.78
CA ARG A 473 -3.95 3.55 35.33
C ARG A 473 -3.96 4.71 36.33
N ARG A 474 -2.93 4.81 37.19
CA ARG A 474 -2.78 5.92 38.15
C ARG A 474 -2.62 7.28 37.46
N LEU A 475 -1.87 7.32 36.36
CA LEU A 475 -1.63 8.53 35.57
C LEU A 475 -2.86 9.01 34.78
N CYS A 476 -3.89 8.17 34.66
CA CYS A 476 -5.17 8.47 34.02
C CYS A 476 -6.29 8.72 35.03
N ARG A 477 -5.96 9.32 36.18
CA ARG A 477 -6.91 9.74 37.22
C ARG A 477 -6.45 11.04 37.87
N ALA A 478 -7.31 11.70 38.63
CA ALA A 478 -6.89 12.85 39.45
C ALA A 478 -5.71 12.46 40.39
N PRO A 479 -4.74 13.35 40.63
CA PRO A 479 -4.72 14.78 40.30
C PRO A 479 -4.07 15.14 38.95
N PHE A 480 -3.86 14.16 38.07
CA PHE A 480 -3.34 14.40 36.72
C PHE A 480 -4.37 15.16 35.85
N SER A 481 -3.99 15.56 34.64
CA SER A 481 -4.90 16.14 33.64
C SER A 481 -5.29 15.08 32.61
N ALA A 482 -6.55 15.03 32.19
CA ALA A 482 -6.97 14.13 31.11
C ALA A 482 -6.46 14.58 29.73
N ASP A 483 -6.12 15.86 29.57
CA ASP A 483 -5.77 16.47 28.28
C ASP A 483 -4.26 16.40 27.97
N ILE A 484 -3.44 16.10 28.97
CA ILE A 484 -1.97 16.07 28.81
C ILE A 484 -1.49 14.64 28.66
N ASP A 485 -0.87 14.35 27.53
CA ASP A 485 -0.24 13.06 27.27
C ASP A 485 1.18 12.98 27.86
N ILE A 486 1.47 11.85 28.50
CA ILE A 486 2.80 11.50 29.03
C ILE A 486 3.24 10.09 28.60
N GLY A 487 2.53 9.49 27.64
CA GLY A 487 2.81 8.16 27.12
C GLY A 487 4.18 8.06 26.51
N HIS A 488 4.55 8.97 25.60
CA HIS A 488 5.89 9.01 25.02
C HIS A 488 7.03 9.05 26.08
N PRO A 489 7.07 10.00 27.04
CA PRO A 489 8.07 10.00 28.12
C PRO A 489 8.13 8.71 28.95
N LEU A 490 6.97 8.17 29.35
CA LEU A 490 6.90 6.93 30.13
C LEU A 490 7.44 5.76 29.32
N SER A 491 7.01 5.63 28.07
CA SER A 491 7.42 4.58 27.15
C SER A 491 8.92 4.61 26.89
N SER A 492 9.46 5.79 26.56
CA SER A 492 10.88 6.01 26.31
C SER A 492 11.76 5.62 27.50
N LEU A 493 11.30 5.90 28.74
CA LEU A 493 11.99 5.45 29.94
C LEU A 493 11.87 3.93 30.11
N ALA A 494 10.68 3.38 29.96
CA ALA A 494 10.42 1.96 30.18
C ALA A 494 11.23 1.08 29.20
N GLU A 495 11.23 1.40 27.91
CA GLU A 495 11.98 0.69 26.87
C GLU A 495 13.48 0.66 27.16
N SER A 496 14.03 1.78 27.60
CA SER A 496 15.49 1.95 27.80
C SER A 496 16.00 1.48 29.17
N LEU A 497 15.11 1.16 30.10
CA LEU A 497 15.48 0.76 31.47
C LEU A 497 15.40 -0.75 31.68
N PRO A 498 16.29 -1.31 32.53
CA PRO A 498 16.18 -2.70 32.95
C PRO A 498 14.98 -2.90 33.91
N PRO A 499 14.61 -4.15 34.24
CA PRO A 499 13.46 -4.45 35.11
C PRO A 499 13.45 -3.73 36.48
N GLN A 500 14.63 -3.51 37.08
CA GLN A 500 14.76 -2.74 38.32
C GLN A 500 14.34 -1.27 38.13
N GLY A 501 14.58 -0.70 36.95
CA GLY A 501 14.15 0.65 36.59
C GLY A 501 12.63 0.76 36.49
N TRP A 502 11.93 -0.26 35.99
CA TRP A 502 10.46 -0.27 35.96
C TRP A 502 9.87 -0.24 37.37
N GLN A 503 10.43 -0.99 38.30
CA GLN A 503 10.02 -0.95 39.71
C GLN A 503 10.22 0.45 40.31
N GLN A 504 11.33 1.11 39.99
CA GLN A 504 11.59 2.48 40.42
C GLN A 504 10.61 3.49 39.79
N LEU A 505 10.26 3.33 38.51
CA LEU A 505 9.24 4.17 37.85
C LEU A 505 7.85 4.00 38.50
N ALA A 506 7.45 2.75 38.78
CA ALA A 506 6.20 2.44 39.46
C ALA A 506 6.16 3.04 40.88
N ALA A 507 7.29 2.97 41.60
CA ALA A 507 7.43 3.50 42.95
C ALA A 507 7.58 5.02 43.02
N ALA A 508 7.88 5.69 41.89
CA ALA A 508 8.07 7.13 41.88
C ALA A 508 6.81 7.88 42.36
N GLY A 509 7.04 8.91 43.18
CA GLY A 509 5.97 9.67 43.83
C GLY A 509 5.12 10.50 42.87
N GLU A 510 3.90 10.80 43.28
CA GLU A 510 2.94 11.58 42.49
C GLU A 510 3.49 12.95 42.06
N ARG A 511 4.21 13.66 42.95
CA ARG A 511 4.83 14.96 42.66
C ARG A 511 5.81 14.90 41.47
N THR A 512 6.53 13.80 41.34
CA THR A 512 7.48 13.57 40.24
C THR A 512 6.73 13.48 38.92
N TRP A 513 5.70 12.64 38.86
CA TRP A 513 4.86 12.50 37.66
C TRP A 513 4.07 13.76 37.32
N LEU A 514 3.58 14.52 38.29
CA LEU A 514 2.96 15.84 38.04
C LEU A 514 3.96 16.84 37.44
N THR A 515 5.25 16.68 37.74
CA THR A 515 6.30 17.51 37.12
C THR A 515 6.56 17.09 35.67
N VAL A 516 6.54 15.77 35.39
CA VAL A 516 6.61 15.23 34.02
C VAL A 516 5.41 15.74 33.19
N GLU A 517 4.20 15.60 33.71
CA GLU A 517 2.97 16.06 33.04
C GLU A 517 3.02 17.55 32.72
N ARG A 518 3.40 18.40 33.69
CA ARG A 518 3.54 19.84 33.42
C ARG A 518 4.55 20.15 32.32
N ALA A 519 5.60 19.36 32.19
CA ALA A 519 6.60 19.53 31.13
C ALA A 519 6.06 19.10 29.75
N CYS A 520 5.06 18.21 29.71
CA CYS A 520 4.46 17.64 28.51
C CYS A 520 3.17 18.34 28.05
N ARG A 521 2.83 19.52 28.61
CA ARG A 521 1.65 20.31 28.21
C ARG A 521 1.51 20.63 26.71
N ARG A 522 2.58 20.47 25.94
CA ARG A 522 2.60 20.62 24.49
C ARG A 522 3.10 19.31 23.90
N ASP A 523 2.40 18.76 22.92
CA ASP A 523 2.72 17.44 22.36
C ASP A 523 4.15 17.36 21.81
N ASP A 524 4.60 18.39 21.08
CA ASP A 524 5.98 18.50 20.60
C ASP A 524 7.01 18.38 21.74
N HIS A 525 6.69 18.92 22.93
CA HIS A 525 7.55 18.78 24.10
C HIS A 525 7.55 17.35 24.62
N ALA A 526 6.41 16.66 24.66
CA ALA A 526 6.34 15.27 25.10
C ALA A 526 7.23 14.37 24.23
N GLY A 527 7.17 14.53 22.91
CA GLY A 527 8.03 13.82 21.96
C GLY A 527 9.52 14.12 22.16
N LEU A 528 9.90 15.40 22.29
CA LEU A 528 11.29 15.79 22.58
C LEU A 528 11.77 15.24 23.93
N ILE A 529 10.96 15.33 24.97
CA ILE A 529 11.28 14.81 26.31
C ILE A 529 11.48 13.30 26.22
N GLY A 530 10.58 12.57 25.57
CA GLY A 530 10.70 11.12 25.36
C GLY A 530 12.03 10.74 24.70
N ARG A 531 12.34 11.34 23.54
CA ARG A 531 13.61 11.10 22.82
C ARG A 531 14.85 11.36 23.68
N GLY A 532 14.83 12.43 24.48
CA GLY A 532 15.92 12.75 25.39
C GLY A 532 16.04 11.78 26.57
N LEU A 533 14.92 11.37 27.16
CA LEU A 533 14.88 10.39 28.23
C LEU A 533 15.34 9.01 27.76
N ALA A 534 14.96 8.57 26.56
CA ALA A 534 15.46 7.33 25.97
C ALA A 534 16.99 7.34 25.88
N GLY A 535 17.58 8.39 25.31
CA GLY A 535 19.05 8.52 25.22
C GLY A 535 19.74 8.52 26.58
N LEU A 536 19.18 9.25 27.55
CA LEU A 536 19.72 9.29 28.92
C LEU A 536 19.57 7.95 29.65
N ALA A 537 18.44 7.27 29.54
CA ALA A 537 18.18 5.98 30.18
C ALA A 537 19.06 4.88 29.57
N GLN A 538 19.22 4.87 28.24
CA GLN A 538 20.06 3.91 27.53
C GLN A 538 21.55 4.10 27.87
N CYS A 539 22.05 5.34 27.87
CA CYS A 539 23.46 5.60 28.14
C CYS A 539 23.78 5.56 29.63
N TRP A 540 22.94 6.18 30.47
CA TRP A 540 23.20 6.42 31.90
C TRP A 540 21.98 6.10 32.78
N PRO A 541 21.50 4.84 32.84
CA PRO A 541 20.24 4.47 33.50
C PRO A 541 20.21 4.89 34.98
N ALA A 542 21.30 4.66 35.70
CA ALA A 542 21.40 5.01 37.12
C ALA A 542 21.40 6.53 37.37
N PHE A 543 22.00 7.32 36.48
CA PHE A 543 21.95 8.79 36.57
C PHE A 543 20.54 9.30 36.31
N THR A 544 19.89 8.76 35.29
CA THR A 544 18.52 9.10 34.89
C THR A 544 17.54 8.84 36.03
N MET A 545 17.56 7.65 36.63
CA MET A 545 16.63 7.32 37.71
C MET A 545 16.87 8.12 39.00
N ARG A 546 18.13 8.35 39.39
CA ARG A 546 18.43 9.24 40.53
C ARG A 546 17.95 10.67 40.27
N SER A 547 18.11 11.16 39.04
CA SER A 547 17.69 12.51 38.64
C SER A 547 16.16 12.62 38.52
N PHE A 548 15.49 11.55 38.13
CA PHE A 548 14.04 11.49 38.01
C PHE A 548 13.37 11.69 39.37
N ASP A 549 13.90 11.06 40.42
CA ASP A 549 13.39 11.23 41.78
C ASP A 549 13.85 12.56 42.42
N ALA A 550 15.14 12.86 42.35
CA ALA A 550 15.70 14.00 43.08
C ALA A 550 15.47 15.36 42.42
N ALA A 551 15.37 15.42 41.09
CA ALA A 551 15.36 16.68 40.32
C ALA A 551 14.53 16.61 39.01
N PRO A 552 13.26 16.17 39.05
CA PRO A 552 12.48 15.87 37.83
C PRO A 552 12.35 17.06 36.88
N ALA A 553 12.16 18.28 37.39
CA ALA A 553 12.05 19.47 36.55
C ALA A 553 13.35 19.77 35.77
N GLY A 554 14.51 19.54 36.39
CA GLY A 554 15.80 19.67 35.72
C GLY A 554 15.98 18.59 34.65
N LEU A 555 15.59 17.36 34.98
CA LEU A 555 15.66 16.24 34.04
C LEU A 555 14.80 16.47 32.80
N MET A 556 13.55 16.94 32.96
CA MET A 556 12.68 17.21 31.81
C MET A 556 13.23 18.33 30.91
N ARG A 557 13.86 19.38 31.48
CA ARG A 557 14.50 20.44 30.67
C ARG A 557 15.66 19.89 29.85
N VAL A 558 16.55 19.13 30.48
CA VAL A 558 17.70 18.51 29.82
C VAL A 558 17.25 17.49 28.77
N ALA A 559 16.28 16.64 29.10
CA ALA A 559 15.73 15.66 28.18
C ALA A 559 15.13 16.36 26.95
N ARG A 560 14.30 17.40 27.13
CA ARG A 560 13.76 18.18 26.01
C ARG A 560 14.85 18.74 25.10
N LEU A 561 15.96 19.21 25.67
CA LEU A 561 17.07 19.77 24.90
C LEU A 561 17.84 18.68 24.13
N LEU A 562 18.15 17.55 24.78
CA LEU A 562 18.75 16.37 24.14
C LEU A 562 17.84 15.78 23.06
N GLY A 563 16.52 15.84 23.26
CA GLY A 563 15.52 15.42 22.29
C GLY A 563 15.55 16.21 20.98
N CYS A 564 16.10 17.43 21.02
CA CYS A 564 16.33 18.26 19.84
C CYS A 564 17.54 17.78 19.02
N MET A 565 18.28 16.76 19.44
CA MET A 565 19.39 16.21 18.68
C MET A 565 18.94 14.96 17.92
N ALA A 566 19.41 14.79 16.67
CA ALA A 566 19.24 13.54 15.93
C ALA A 566 19.78 12.34 16.75
N TRP A 567 19.16 11.16 16.62
CA TRP A 567 19.41 9.98 17.46
C TRP A 567 20.91 9.66 17.60
N GLN A 568 21.60 9.46 16.48
CA GLN A 568 23.01 9.09 16.46
C GLN A 568 23.90 10.14 17.14
N ARG A 569 23.61 11.43 16.89
CA ARG A 569 24.36 12.55 17.48
C ARG A 569 24.13 12.65 18.98
N ARG A 570 22.90 12.39 19.45
CA ARG A 570 22.56 12.34 20.88
C ARG A 570 23.36 11.25 21.58
N SER A 571 23.35 10.03 21.05
CA SER A 571 24.07 8.89 21.66
C SER A 571 25.58 9.12 21.68
N GLN A 572 26.15 9.66 20.59
CA GLN A 572 27.56 10.04 20.55
C GLN A 572 27.90 11.12 21.58
N PHE A 573 27.07 12.17 21.68
CA PHE A 573 27.28 13.25 22.64
C PHE A 573 27.24 12.75 24.08
N LEU A 574 26.26 11.89 24.42
CA LEU A 574 26.17 11.32 25.77
C LEU A 574 27.37 10.41 26.05
N SER A 575 27.79 9.57 25.11
CA SER A 575 29.00 8.74 25.26
C SER A 575 30.24 9.58 25.54
N GLN A 576 30.47 10.66 24.79
CA GLN A 576 31.61 11.56 25.00
C GLN A 576 31.52 12.32 26.33
N THR A 577 30.33 12.79 26.68
CA THR A 577 30.10 13.57 27.90
C THR A 577 30.30 12.70 29.15
N ALA A 578 30.19 11.38 29.04
CA ALA A 578 30.39 10.45 30.16
C ALA A 578 31.81 10.53 30.73
N HIS A 579 32.77 10.90 29.89
CA HIS A 579 34.18 11.07 30.26
C HIS A 579 34.50 12.46 30.81
N ALA A 580 33.55 13.41 30.77
CA ALA A 580 33.77 14.72 31.35
C ALA A 580 33.90 14.61 32.89
N PRO A 581 34.75 15.43 33.55
CA PRO A 581 34.97 15.35 34.99
C PRO A 581 33.69 15.37 35.84
N TRP A 582 32.64 16.05 35.36
CA TRP A 582 31.32 16.07 35.99
C TRP A 582 30.70 14.68 36.19
N PHE A 583 30.82 13.80 35.18
CA PHE A 583 30.12 12.52 35.10
C PHE A 583 31.03 11.32 35.30
N ALA A 584 32.33 11.46 35.02
CA ALA A 584 33.34 10.43 35.30
C ALA A 584 33.68 10.33 36.80
N THR A 585 33.44 11.39 37.58
CA THR A 585 33.73 11.41 39.01
C THR A 585 32.75 10.54 39.79
N ARG A 586 33.27 9.58 40.57
CA ARG A 586 32.49 8.81 41.54
C ARG A 586 32.30 9.62 42.82
N TRP A 587 31.32 10.51 42.80
CA TRP A 587 31.05 11.47 43.88
C TRP A 587 30.82 10.83 45.26
N THR A 588 30.35 9.58 45.31
CA THR A 588 30.13 8.82 46.54
C THR A 588 31.42 8.30 47.18
N ASP A 589 32.48 8.17 46.39
CA ASP A 589 33.74 7.55 46.82
C ASP A 589 34.71 8.62 47.38
N LEU A 590 34.41 9.90 47.14
CA LEU A 590 35.17 11.04 47.65
C LEU A 590 34.72 11.41 49.06
N ALA A 591 35.68 11.84 49.88
CA ALA A 591 35.36 12.49 51.15
C ALA A 591 34.45 13.72 50.90
N PRO A 592 33.40 13.96 51.71
CA PRO A 592 32.40 15.00 51.41
C PRO A 592 32.97 16.41 51.16
N TYR A 593 34.03 16.77 51.88
CA TYR A 593 34.72 18.04 51.70
C TYR A 593 35.46 18.11 50.35
N ASP A 594 36.18 17.05 49.97
CA ASP A 594 36.87 16.97 48.68
C ASP A 594 35.91 16.94 47.50
N ALA A 595 34.77 16.25 47.64
CA ALA A 595 33.67 16.30 46.69
C ALA A 595 33.17 17.75 46.51
N CYS A 596 32.88 18.46 47.60
CA CYS A 596 32.43 19.86 47.52
C CYS A 596 33.49 20.78 46.89
N ARG A 597 34.77 20.61 47.24
CA ARG A 597 35.87 21.38 46.66
C ARG A 597 36.02 21.13 45.17
N THR A 598 35.94 19.87 44.74
CA THR A 598 35.98 19.49 43.32
C THR A 598 34.79 20.05 42.56
N LEU A 599 33.59 19.89 43.11
CA LEU A 599 32.34 20.42 42.56
C LEU A 599 32.41 21.94 42.40
N TYR A 600 32.95 22.65 43.40
CA TYR A 600 33.10 24.10 43.33
C TYR A 600 34.01 24.55 42.19
N ARG A 601 35.16 23.88 42.01
CA ARG A 601 36.09 24.16 40.90
C ARG A 601 35.46 23.92 39.54
N LEU A 602 34.67 22.86 39.40
CA LEU A 602 33.98 22.57 38.15
C LEU A 602 32.90 23.64 37.85
N CYS A 603 32.13 24.04 38.87
CA CYS A 603 31.12 25.09 38.75
C CYS A 603 31.75 26.41 38.26
N THR A 604 32.84 26.85 38.88
CA THR A 604 33.52 28.10 38.50
C THR A 604 34.14 28.03 37.10
N GLY A 605 34.72 26.88 36.72
CA GLY A 605 35.32 26.70 35.39
C GLY A 605 34.33 26.64 34.23
N CYS A 606 33.07 26.28 34.47
CA CYS A 606 32.06 26.11 33.42
C CYS A 606 30.89 27.12 33.49
N GLY A 607 30.92 28.08 34.42
CA GLY A 607 29.85 29.06 34.61
C GLY A 607 28.54 28.48 35.16
N VAL A 608 28.59 27.32 35.82
CA VAL A 608 27.41 26.68 36.44
C VAL A 608 27.27 27.18 37.88
N GLN A 609 26.03 27.48 38.31
CA GLN A 609 25.79 27.92 39.67
C GLN A 609 26.20 26.84 40.70
N SER A 610 27.09 27.21 41.63
CA SER A 610 27.56 26.31 42.67
C SER A 610 26.46 25.99 43.69
N PRO A 611 26.25 24.71 44.06
CA PRO A 611 25.31 24.35 45.12
C PRO A 611 25.86 24.60 46.52
N LEU A 612 27.15 24.96 46.65
CA LEU A 612 27.80 25.17 47.93
C LEU A 612 27.27 26.45 48.62
N PRO A 613 26.91 26.38 49.91
CA PRO A 613 26.60 27.56 50.71
C PRO A 613 27.76 28.56 50.68
N ARG A 614 27.43 29.86 50.69
CA ARG A 614 28.43 30.95 50.64
C ARG A 614 29.59 30.76 51.62
N ARG A 615 29.31 30.45 52.88
CA ARG A 615 30.34 30.21 53.91
C ARG A 615 31.29 29.05 53.58
N LEU A 616 30.78 27.98 52.97
CA LEU A 616 31.65 26.86 52.57
C LEU A 616 32.54 27.26 51.38
N ARG A 617 32.05 28.10 50.46
CA ARG A 617 32.87 28.66 49.38
C ARG A 617 33.97 29.57 49.92
N GLU A 618 33.60 30.52 50.79
CA GLU A 618 34.56 31.42 51.47
C GLU A 618 35.60 30.62 52.28
N HIS A 619 35.20 29.49 52.87
CA HIS A 619 36.13 28.62 53.58
C HIS A 619 37.09 27.88 52.65
N ILE A 620 36.61 27.36 51.51
CA ILE A 620 37.47 26.73 50.48
C ILE A 620 38.45 27.74 49.87
N GLU A 621 38.04 29.01 49.76
CA GLU A 621 38.86 30.12 49.27
C GLU A 621 39.85 30.66 50.32
N GLY A 622 39.78 30.20 51.58
CA GLY A 622 40.65 30.66 52.67
C GLY A 622 40.20 31.96 53.34
N SER A 623 39.04 32.51 52.97
CA SER A 623 38.49 33.77 53.51
C SER A 623 37.81 33.60 54.87
N THR A 624 37.43 32.37 55.25
CA THR A 624 36.80 32.07 56.55
C THR A 624 37.23 30.71 57.09
N VAL A 625 37.19 30.53 58.41
CA VAL A 625 37.43 29.23 59.07
C VAL A 625 36.10 28.69 59.60
N LEU A 626 35.77 27.45 59.24
CA LEU A 626 34.57 26.74 59.72
C LEU A 626 34.98 25.57 60.60
N SER A 627 34.15 25.24 61.59
CA SER A 627 34.35 24.02 62.38
C SER A 627 34.01 22.77 61.56
N GLU A 628 34.55 21.61 61.93
CA GLU A 628 34.27 20.34 61.25
C GLU A 628 32.77 20.03 61.17
N ALA A 629 32.01 20.31 62.23
CA ALA A 629 30.56 20.13 62.25
C ALA A 629 29.84 21.04 61.23
N GLN A 630 30.30 22.29 61.07
CA GLN A 630 29.76 23.23 60.08
C GLN A 630 30.10 22.76 58.66
N ILE A 631 31.34 22.31 58.43
CA ILE A 631 31.79 21.75 57.16
C ILE A 631 30.94 20.55 56.79
N ALA A 632 30.79 19.57 57.68
CA ALA A 632 30.00 18.36 57.44
C ALA A 632 28.54 18.70 57.12
N ARG A 633 27.92 19.65 57.85
CA ARG A 633 26.56 20.12 57.57
C ARG A 633 26.44 20.75 56.18
N HIS A 634 27.36 21.65 55.82
CA HIS A 634 27.33 22.32 54.52
C HIS A 634 27.62 21.35 53.37
N CYS A 635 28.53 20.38 53.57
CA CYS A 635 28.79 19.35 52.58
C CYS A 635 27.56 18.48 52.35
N ARG A 636 26.87 18.03 53.41
CA ARG A 636 25.61 17.26 53.26
C ARG A 636 24.57 18.02 52.44
N LEU A 637 24.40 19.32 52.70
CA LEU A 637 23.47 20.17 51.94
C LEU A 637 23.89 20.37 50.48
N ALA A 638 25.19 20.52 50.21
CA ALA A 638 25.69 20.65 48.84
C ALA A 638 25.52 19.33 48.06
N MET A 639 25.83 18.20 48.69
CA MET A 639 25.72 16.87 48.07
C MET A 639 24.27 16.46 47.82
N SER A 640 23.31 16.88 48.65
CA SER A 640 21.88 16.65 48.35
C SER A 640 21.38 17.44 47.13
N ARG A 641 22.10 18.48 46.72
CA ARG A 641 21.84 19.27 45.50
C ARG A 641 22.68 18.85 44.30
N LEU A 642 23.50 17.81 44.44
CA LEU A 642 24.36 17.32 43.36
C LEU A 642 23.57 16.97 42.09
N PRO A 643 22.43 16.22 42.13
CA PRO A 643 21.68 15.91 40.91
C PRO A 643 21.25 17.15 40.12
N HIS A 644 20.79 18.19 40.81
CA HIS A 644 20.42 19.47 40.19
C HIS A 644 21.61 20.13 39.49
N THR A 645 22.78 20.07 40.10
CA THR A 645 24.00 20.69 39.58
C THR A 645 24.53 19.92 38.36
N LEU A 646 24.50 18.58 38.41
CA LEU A 646 24.89 17.74 37.28
C LEU A 646 23.97 17.94 36.07
N LEU A 647 22.67 18.08 36.28
CA LEU A 647 21.72 18.40 35.21
C LEU A 647 21.97 19.79 34.61
N ALA A 648 22.26 20.80 35.44
CA ALA A 648 22.62 22.13 34.95
C ALA A 648 23.93 22.12 34.14
N ALA A 649 24.93 21.34 34.57
CA ALA A 649 26.16 21.14 33.82
C ALA A 649 25.92 20.43 32.49
N LEU A 650 25.02 19.44 32.46
CA LEU A 650 24.63 18.74 31.24
C LEU A 650 23.88 19.66 30.27
N GLU A 651 22.93 20.45 30.77
CA GLU A 651 22.20 21.46 29.99
C GLU A 651 23.17 22.42 29.28
N GLN A 652 24.13 22.96 30.04
CA GLN A 652 25.17 23.84 29.50
C GLN A 652 26.08 23.13 28.49
N ALA A 653 26.44 21.86 28.72
CA ALA A 653 27.23 21.08 27.77
C ALA A 653 26.48 20.85 26.45
N VAL A 654 25.17 20.56 26.50
CA VAL A 654 24.35 20.38 25.31
C VAL A 654 24.23 21.70 24.54
N LEU A 655 23.90 22.81 25.21
CA LEU A 655 23.78 24.13 24.60
C LEU A 655 25.07 24.54 23.88
N ARG A 656 26.22 24.39 24.55
CA ARG A 656 27.52 24.65 23.91
C ARG A 656 27.75 23.77 22.68
N SER A 657 27.42 22.48 22.74
CA SER A 657 27.60 21.54 21.63
C SER A 657 26.75 21.88 20.40
N ILE A 658 25.52 22.35 20.60
CA ILE A 658 24.63 22.70 19.48
C ILE A 658 24.91 24.11 18.93
N ASP A 659 25.31 25.06 19.79
CA ASP A 659 25.49 26.47 19.42
C ASP A 659 26.91 26.84 18.98
N GLN A 660 27.95 26.06 19.35
CA GLN A 660 29.36 26.34 19.00
C GLN A 660 29.57 26.80 17.55
N PRO A 661 28.92 26.22 16.52
CA PRO A 661 29.14 26.63 15.14
C PRO A 661 28.54 28.01 14.76
N PHE A 662 27.64 28.56 15.57
CA PHE A 662 26.80 29.72 15.21
C PHE A 662 26.93 30.89 16.20
N LYS A 663 27.06 30.61 17.50
CA LYS A 663 27.07 31.63 18.58
C LYS A 663 25.83 32.53 18.53
N LEU A 664 24.68 31.90 18.42
CA LEU A 664 23.38 32.53 18.21
C LEU A 664 22.44 32.36 19.41
N HIS A 665 22.61 31.29 20.20
CA HIS A 665 21.67 30.91 21.26
C HIS A 665 21.28 32.06 22.20
N ASP A 666 22.26 32.83 22.68
CA ASP A 666 22.04 33.91 23.64
C ASP A 666 21.54 35.22 23.01
N ARG A 667 21.40 35.30 21.67
CA ARG A 667 20.98 36.54 20.98
C ARG A 667 19.48 36.81 21.09
N SER A 668 18.65 35.77 21.01
CA SER A 668 17.19 35.87 21.14
C SER A 668 16.54 34.50 21.35
N GLY A 669 15.27 34.48 21.77
CA GLY A 669 14.48 33.23 21.85
C GLY A 669 14.34 32.52 20.50
N ALA A 670 14.18 33.28 19.41
CA ALA A 670 14.08 32.74 18.05
C ALA A 670 15.42 32.16 17.57
N ALA A 671 16.54 32.81 17.89
CA ALA A 671 17.87 32.31 17.58
C ALA A 671 18.17 30.99 18.33
N SER A 672 17.81 30.93 19.62
CA SER A 672 17.86 29.71 20.42
C SER A 672 17.01 28.58 19.84
N HIS A 673 15.81 28.89 19.37
CA HIS A 673 14.94 27.94 18.68
C HIS A 673 15.60 27.39 17.40
N ALA A 674 16.11 28.27 16.55
CA ALA A 674 16.70 27.88 15.27
C ALA A 674 17.96 27.00 15.42
N VAL A 675 18.80 27.27 16.43
CA VAL A 675 19.96 26.43 16.76
C VAL A 675 19.53 25.04 17.22
N ARG A 676 18.44 24.94 17.99
CA ARG A 676 17.87 23.65 18.42
C ARG A 676 17.27 22.88 17.25
N LEU A 677 16.59 23.57 16.32
CA LEU A 677 16.07 22.97 15.09
C LEU A 677 17.22 22.38 14.25
N ALA A 678 18.29 23.15 14.05
CA ALA A 678 19.48 22.70 13.31
C ALA A 678 20.24 21.53 13.96
N ALA A 679 20.01 21.26 15.24
CA ALA A 679 20.58 20.11 15.93
C ALA A 679 19.81 18.81 15.65
N GLY A 680 18.52 18.92 15.31
CA GLY A 680 17.57 17.81 15.29
C GLY A 680 17.22 17.31 13.90
N ILE A 681 17.19 18.20 12.92
CA ILE A 681 16.84 17.84 11.55
C ILE A 681 17.99 17.13 10.84
N ASP A 682 17.65 16.09 10.09
CA ASP A 682 18.56 15.43 9.14
C ASP A 682 18.32 15.95 7.72
N THR A 683 17.05 16.12 7.32
CA THR A 683 16.62 16.73 6.06
C THR A 683 16.76 18.25 6.08
N ASN A 684 17.10 18.88 4.96
CA ASN A 684 17.37 20.33 4.83
C ASN A 684 18.50 20.88 5.73
N ARG A 685 19.24 20.00 6.42
CA ARG A 685 20.25 20.35 7.42
C ARG A 685 21.38 21.22 6.86
N LYS A 686 21.86 20.93 5.65
CA LYS A 686 22.94 21.70 5.02
C LYS A 686 22.52 23.15 4.76
N GLY A 687 21.33 23.34 4.22
CA GLY A 687 20.74 24.66 3.96
C GLY A 687 20.56 25.47 5.25
N LEU A 688 19.95 24.87 6.28
CA LEU A 688 19.75 25.55 7.56
C LEU A 688 21.09 25.94 8.23
N ARG A 689 22.07 25.04 8.24
CA ARG A 689 23.39 25.33 8.83
C ARG A 689 24.12 26.46 8.11
N ARG A 690 23.98 26.56 6.79
CA ARG A 690 24.54 27.67 6.01
C ARG A 690 23.84 28.97 6.38
N PHE A 691 22.50 28.99 6.35
CA PHE A 691 21.70 30.14 6.77
C PHE A 691 22.09 30.64 8.17
N LEU A 692 22.16 29.77 9.17
CA LEU A 692 22.48 30.19 10.54
C LEU A 692 23.89 30.76 10.68
N ARG A 693 24.86 30.28 9.89
CA ARG A 693 26.21 30.86 9.87
C ARG A 693 26.19 32.26 9.26
N GLU A 694 25.56 32.41 8.11
CA GLU A 694 25.43 33.70 7.41
C GLU A 694 24.66 34.71 8.27
N HIS A 695 23.59 34.27 8.94
CA HIS A 695 22.85 35.07 9.92
C HIS A 695 23.73 35.50 11.11
N GLY A 696 24.55 34.59 11.64
CA GLY A 696 25.53 34.89 12.69
C GLY A 696 26.56 35.95 12.31
N GLU A 697 26.89 36.01 11.02
CA GLU A 697 27.79 36.99 10.37
C GLU A 697 27.06 38.29 9.94
N GLY A 698 25.77 38.45 10.25
CA GLY A 698 24.99 39.65 9.92
C GLY A 698 24.35 39.65 8.53
N ARG A 699 24.38 38.52 7.81
CA ARG A 699 23.81 38.35 6.46
C ARG A 699 22.48 37.60 6.50
N ALA A 700 21.52 38.12 7.26
CA ALA A 700 20.26 37.43 7.57
C ALA A 700 19.41 37.06 6.33
N CYS A 701 19.46 37.84 5.25
CA CYS A 701 18.66 37.62 4.04
C CYS A 701 19.44 36.99 2.87
N ALA A 702 20.68 36.53 3.08
CA ALA A 702 21.53 36.02 1.99
C ALA A 702 20.96 34.81 1.24
N TYR A 703 20.04 34.07 1.86
CA TYR A 703 19.36 32.92 1.24
C TYR A 703 18.43 33.34 0.09
N LEU A 704 17.82 34.54 0.15
CA LEU A 704 16.97 35.06 -0.93
C LEU A 704 17.78 35.32 -2.21
N ASP A 705 19.05 35.70 -2.05
CA ASP A 705 20.00 35.96 -3.14
C ASP A 705 20.66 34.69 -3.71
N HIS A 706 20.27 33.51 -3.24
CA HIS A 706 20.86 32.26 -3.72
C HIS A 706 20.63 32.08 -5.24
N PRO A 707 21.63 31.60 -6.01
CA PRO A 707 21.49 31.45 -7.47
C PRO A 707 20.27 30.64 -7.91
N LEU A 708 19.87 29.62 -7.15
CA LEU A 708 18.68 28.82 -7.43
C LEU A 708 17.38 29.61 -7.24
N ASN A 709 17.28 30.43 -6.19
CA ASN A 709 16.13 31.31 -5.97
C ASN A 709 16.03 32.36 -7.07
N ARG A 710 17.15 32.96 -7.48
CA ARG A 710 17.21 33.90 -8.61
C ARG A 710 16.82 33.23 -9.94
N ALA A 711 17.31 32.02 -10.18
CA ALA A 711 16.94 31.25 -11.36
C ALA A 711 15.46 30.88 -11.37
N TRP A 712 14.87 30.60 -10.20
CA TRP A 712 13.43 30.34 -10.09
C TRP A 712 12.61 31.58 -10.48
N PHE A 713 12.89 32.77 -9.94
CA PHE A 713 12.19 33.99 -10.38
C PHE A 713 12.42 34.32 -11.85
N ALA A 714 13.63 34.08 -12.37
CA ALA A 714 13.91 34.31 -13.79
C ALA A 714 13.06 33.41 -14.72
N ARG A 715 12.62 32.23 -14.24
CA ARG A 715 11.68 31.36 -14.96
C ARG A 715 10.21 31.77 -14.81
N HIS A 716 9.89 32.59 -13.81
CA HIS A 716 8.52 33.02 -13.47
C HIS A 716 8.39 34.55 -13.57
N PRO A 717 8.45 35.12 -14.79
CA PRO A 717 8.55 36.57 -14.99
C PRO A 717 7.28 37.33 -14.61
N ARG A 718 6.13 36.67 -14.40
CA ARG A 718 4.91 37.36 -13.92
C ARG A 718 4.96 37.65 -12.43
N ILE A 719 5.84 36.98 -11.68
CA ILE A 719 5.99 37.18 -10.25
C ILE A 719 6.94 38.33 -9.95
N ASP A 720 6.41 39.45 -9.45
CA ASP A 720 7.24 40.51 -8.89
C ASP A 720 7.87 40.02 -7.57
N ALA A 721 9.16 39.67 -7.64
CA ALA A 721 9.93 39.18 -6.49
C ALA A 721 9.96 40.18 -5.33
N ALA A 722 9.97 41.49 -5.60
CA ALA A 722 10.00 42.51 -4.54
C ALA A 722 8.63 42.63 -3.86
N ALA A 723 7.54 42.56 -4.63
CA ALA A 723 6.19 42.53 -4.08
C ALA A 723 5.94 41.26 -3.25
N TRP A 724 6.44 40.10 -3.70
CA TRP A 724 6.31 38.83 -2.99
C TRP A 724 7.14 38.77 -1.71
N GLN A 725 8.44 39.08 -1.79
CA GLN A 725 9.37 38.97 -0.65
C GLN A 725 9.27 40.14 0.34
N GLY A 726 8.88 41.32 -0.16
CA GLY A 726 8.82 42.57 0.61
C GLY A 726 7.39 43.05 0.88
N SER A 727 6.39 42.17 0.76
CA SER A 727 4.99 42.54 0.88
C SER A 727 4.73 43.31 2.17
N THR A 728 4.27 44.56 2.03
CA THR A 728 3.81 45.39 3.14
C THR A 728 2.31 45.21 3.40
N LEU A 729 1.69 44.17 2.82
CA LEU A 729 0.28 43.88 2.99
C LEU A 729 -0.03 43.64 4.47
N ARG A 730 -1.02 44.38 4.97
CA ARG A 730 -1.49 44.35 6.35
C ARG A 730 -3.00 44.37 6.33
N MET A 731 -3.62 43.48 7.10
CA MET A 731 -5.07 43.38 7.19
C MET A 731 -5.48 43.22 8.65
N ASP A 732 -6.34 44.12 9.13
CA ASP A 732 -6.94 43.97 10.46
C ASP A 732 -8.05 42.91 10.40
N VAL A 733 -8.25 42.17 11.50
CA VAL A 733 -9.24 41.08 11.56
C VAL A 733 -10.56 41.60 12.12
N ASP A 734 -11.58 41.64 11.27
CA ASP A 734 -12.93 42.03 11.68
C ASP A 734 -13.44 41.16 12.83
N GLY A 735 -13.92 41.81 13.90
CA GLY A 735 -14.44 41.13 15.09
C GLY A 735 -13.37 40.69 16.10
N LEU A 736 -12.08 40.97 15.86
CA LEU A 736 -11.00 40.73 16.82
C LEU A 736 -10.12 41.99 16.96
N ASP A 737 -10.47 42.84 17.93
CA ASP A 737 -9.77 44.10 18.16
C ASP A 737 -8.26 43.91 18.37
N GLY A 738 -7.48 44.67 17.61
CA GLY A 738 -6.02 44.67 17.69
C GLY A 738 -5.34 43.44 17.07
N VAL A 739 -6.08 42.57 16.37
CA VAL A 739 -5.51 41.45 15.63
C VAL A 739 -5.25 41.84 14.18
N ARG A 740 -4.06 41.52 13.68
CA ARG A 740 -3.62 41.86 12.31
C ARG A 740 -2.88 40.71 11.63
N LEU A 741 -3.15 40.53 10.34
CA LEU A 741 -2.42 39.64 9.43
C LEU A 741 -1.27 40.38 8.74
N THR A 742 -0.09 39.76 8.75
CA THR A 742 1.13 40.25 8.07
C THR A 742 1.99 39.10 7.57
N VAL A 743 2.71 39.31 6.47
CA VAL A 743 3.78 38.38 6.02
C VAL A 743 4.92 38.37 7.04
N ALA A 744 5.48 37.19 7.28
CA ALA A 744 6.62 36.97 8.16
C ALA A 744 7.92 37.45 7.50
N ASN A 745 8.53 38.51 8.04
CA ASN A 745 9.74 39.11 7.47
C ASN A 745 11.02 38.77 8.25
N ASP A 746 10.91 38.29 9.49
CA ASP A 746 12.07 37.82 10.27
C ASP A 746 12.32 36.33 9.95
N PRO A 747 13.46 35.97 9.34
CA PRO A 747 13.73 34.59 8.96
C PRO A 747 13.82 33.63 10.16
N LEU A 748 14.20 34.11 11.35
CA LEU A 748 14.17 33.27 12.55
C LEU A 748 12.75 33.00 13.03
N ASP A 749 11.84 33.95 12.84
CA ASP A 749 10.42 33.83 13.16
C ASP A 749 9.68 32.92 12.16
N ILE A 750 10.11 32.86 10.89
CA ILE A 750 9.64 31.85 9.93
C ILE A 750 9.95 30.44 10.42
N LEU A 751 11.16 30.18 10.92
CA LEU A 751 11.52 28.87 11.48
C LEU A 751 10.67 28.46 12.69
N MET A 752 9.99 29.42 13.33
CA MET A 752 9.08 29.17 14.45
C MET A 752 7.63 28.91 14.02
N LEU A 753 7.31 28.89 12.72
CA LEU A 753 5.92 28.84 12.21
C LEU A 753 5.08 27.73 12.84
N GLY A 754 5.65 26.54 13.01
CA GLY A 754 4.92 25.44 13.64
C GLY A 754 4.88 25.54 15.16
N THR A 755 5.93 26.08 15.79
CA THR A 755 6.02 26.26 17.25
C THR A 755 5.08 27.36 17.76
N HIS A 756 4.76 28.37 16.95
CA HIS A 756 3.80 29.39 17.35
C HIS A 756 2.38 28.82 17.53
N VAL A 757 1.96 27.95 16.62
CA VAL A 757 0.58 27.44 16.55
C VAL A 757 0.41 25.97 16.98
N GLY A 758 1.52 25.27 17.29
CA GLY A 758 1.48 23.85 17.69
C GLY A 758 1.10 22.92 16.54
N SER A 759 1.78 23.03 15.39
CA SER A 759 1.59 22.12 14.25
C SER A 759 2.81 21.21 14.05
N CYS A 760 2.70 20.19 13.18
CA CYS A 760 3.78 19.23 12.88
C CYS A 760 5.09 19.85 12.36
N LEU A 761 5.05 21.13 11.97
CA LEU A 761 6.19 21.94 11.54
C LEU A 761 6.97 22.57 12.72
N GLY A 762 6.49 22.38 13.95
CA GLY A 762 7.12 22.91 15.16
C GLY A 762 8.36 22.11 15.56
N LEU A 763 9.24 22.73 16.37
CA LEU A 763 10.45 22.06 16.87
C LEU A 763 10.12 20.71 17.50
N GLY A 764 10.60 19.63 16.88
CA GLY A 764 10.39 18.26 17.34
C GLY A 764 9.14 17.55 16.81
N GLY A 765 8.34 18.22 15.99
CA GLY A 765 7.24 17.64 15.22
C GLY A 765 7.75 16.78 14.05
N SER A 766 6.86 15.98 13.44
CA SER A 766 7.21 15.01 12.39
C SER A 766 7.71 15.65 11.08
N CYS A 767 7.41 16.93 10.86
CA CYS A 767 7.70 17.65 9.62
C CYS A 767 8.50 18.94 9.88
N ASP A 768 9.24 19.03 10.98
CA ASP A 768 9.99 20.23 11.38
C ASP A 768 11.04 20.68 10.35
N TYR A 769 11.59 19.77 9.55
CA TYR A 769 12.44 20.06 8.41
C TYR A 769 11.76 20.96 7.36
N SER A 770 10.43 20.92 7.26
CA SER A 770 9.66 21.66 6.25
C SER A 770 9.57 23.14 6.61
N ALA A 771 9.70 23.51 7.89
CA ALA A 771 9.87 24.92 8.29
C ALA A 771 11.13 25.55 7.67
N VAL A 772 12.17 24.73 7.40
CA VAL A 772 13.37 25.18 6.70
C VAL A 772 13.09 25.42 5.22
N ALA A 773 12.26 24.58 4.58
CA ALA A 773 11.88 24.80 3.19
C ALA A 773 11.04 26.08 3.03
N CYS A 774 10.11 26.34 3.95
CA CYS A 774 9.34 27.58 3.99
C CYS A 774 10.22 28.84 4.21
N LEU A 775 11.40 28.69 4.81
CA LEU A 775 12.40 29.75 4.88
C LEU A 775 13.22 29.86 3.59
N LEU A 776 13.82 28.75 3.14
CA LEU A 776 14.88 28.78 2.14
C LEU A 776 14.37 29.00 0.71
N ASP A 777 13.20 28.47 0.39
CA ASP A 777 12.66 28.50 -0.97
C ASP A 777 11.93 29.81 -1.22
N ALA A 778 12.36 30.53 -2.26
CA ALA A 778 11.83 31.85 -2.54
C ALA A 778 10.36 31.87 -2.99
N ASN A 779 9.78 30.73 -3.34
CA ASN A 779 8.37 30.61 -3.77
C ASN A 779 7.39 30.34 -2.61
N LYS A 780 7.83 30.45 -1.36
CA LYS A 780 7.01 30.18 -0.17
C LYS A 780 7.00 31.40 0.76
N GLN A 781 5.86 31.66 1.41
CA GLN A 781 5.66 32.74 2.38
C GLN A 781 4.80 32.29 3.55
N VAL A 782 5.04 32.86 4.72
CA VAL A 782 4.22 32.60 5.92
C VAL A 782 3.48 33.87 6.31
N VAL A 783 2.17 33.76 6.53
CA VAL A 783 1.33 34.84 7.03
C VAL A 783 0.96 34.54 8.48
N TYR A 784 1.13 35.52 9.37
CA TYR A 784 0.74 35.41 10.77
C TYR A 784 -0.39 36.37 11.10
N ALA A 785 -1.38 35.88 11.87
CA ALA A 785 -2.29 36.71 12.63
C ALA A 785 -1.69 36.98 14.01
N ARG A 786 -1.42 38.24 14.36
CA ARG A 786 -0.85 38.65 15.64
C ARG A 786 -1.80 39.54 16.41
N ASP A 787 -1.86 39.35 17.73
CA ASP A 787 -2.54 40.30 18.62
C ASP A 787 -1.72 41.57 18.86
N ALA A 788 -2.28 42.53 19.61
CA ALA A 788 -1.63 43.79 19.94
C ALA A 788 -0.33 43.62 20.76
N ALA A 789 -0.11 42.48 21.40
CA ALA A 789 1.12 42.14 22.12
C ALA A 789 2.15 41.45 21.21
N GLY A 790 1.84 41.25 19.93
CA GLY A 790 2.70 40.58 18.95
C GLY A 790 2.67 39.05 19.03
N ARG A 791 1.79 38.46 19.85
CA ARG A 791 1.65 37.01 19.97
C ARG A 791 0.93 36.48 18.73
N VAL A 792 1.48 35.42 18.14
CA VAL A 792 0.85 34.72 17.02
C VAL A 792 -0.36 33.94 17.51
N LEU A 793 -1.52 34.20 16.92
CA LEU A 793 -2.78 33.50 17.18
C LEU A 793 -3.03 32.41 16.13
N ALA A 794 -2.67 32.67 14.88
CA ALA A 794 -2.82 31.75 13.77
C ALA A 794 -1.78 32.02 12.67
N ARG A 795 -1.58 31.04 11.78
CA ARG A 795 -0.68 31.14 10.62
C ARG A 795 -1.28 30.49 9.38
N GLN A 796 -0.90 30.98 8.21
CA GLN A 796 -1.14 30.35 6.92
C GLN A 796 0.16 30.27 6.13
N LEU A 797 0.40 29.14 5.46
CA LEU A 797 1.45 29.01 4.46
C LEU A 797 0.87 29.40 3.10
N LEU A 798 1.62 30.17 2.33
CA LEU A 798 1.33 30.52 0.94
C LEU A 798 2.48 30.03 0.08
N ALA A 799 2.19 29.54 -1.12
CA ALA A 799 3.21 29.24 -2.12
C ALA A 799 2.78 29.70 -3.51
N ILE A 800 3.74 29.75 -4.43
CA ILE A 800 3.49 29.95 -5.85
C ILE A 800 3.84 28.65 -6.59
N ASP A 801 2.89 28.13 -7.36
CA ASP A 801 3.09 26.94 -8.18
C ASP A 801 3.84 27.24 -9.50
N GLU A 802 4.30 26.21 -10.22
CA GLU A 802 5.04 26.38 -11.49
C GLU A 802 4.15 26.94 -12.63
N ARG A 803 2.86 27.17 -12.38
CA ARG A 803 1.93 27.86 -13.30
C ARG A 803 1.65 29.30 -12.88
N GLU A 804 2.44 29.83 -11.93
CA GLU A 804 2.32 31.18 -11.39
C GLU A 804 0.95 31.45 -10.75
N ARG A 805 0.38 30.46 -10.06
CA ARG A 805 -0.85 30.59 -9.24
C ARG A 805 -0.49 30.63 -7.75
N LEU A 806 -1.22 31.43 -6.98
CA LEU A 806 -1.13 31.44 -5.51
C LEU A 806 -1.82 30.20 -4.94
N VAL A 807 -1.08 29.43 -4.15
CA VAL A 807 -1.59 28.26 -3.43
C VAL A 807 -1.70 28.61 -1.95
N CYS A 808 -2.93 28.57 -1.43
CA CYS A 808 -3.23 28.85 -0.02
C CYS A 808 -3.39 27.52 0.75
N PHE A 809 -2.52 27.29 1.74
CA PHE A 809 -2.59 26.10 2.59
C PHE A 809 -3.49 26.33 3.80
N SER A 810 -3.76 25.26 4.55
CA SER A 810 -4.62 25.30 5.74
C SER A 810 -4.14 26.31 6.79
N VAL A 811 -5.10 26.97 7.45
CA VAL A 811 -4.84 27.88 8.56
C VAL A 811 -4.69 27.08 9.85
N TYR A 812 -3.63 27.38 10.62
CA TYR A 812 -3.36 26.73 11.90
C TYR A 812 -3.43 27.74 13.06
N PRO A 813 -3.89 27.32 14.27
CA PRO A 813 -4.32 25.96 14.59
C PRO A 813 -5.61 25.57 13.87
N ILE A 814 -5.84 24.27 13.66
CA ILE A 814 -6.94 23.77 12.81
C ILE A 814 -8.34 24.18 13.32
N ASN A 815 -8.42 24.55 14.60
CA ASN A 815 -9.62 25.06 15.26
C ASN A 815 -9.65 26.60 15.34
N ALA A 816 -8.95 27.30 14.44
CA ALA A 816 -9.06 28.75 14.33
C ALA A 816 -10.52 29.19 14.21
N GLY A 817 -10.87 30.34 14.76
CA GLY A 817 -12.23 30.87 14.69
C GLY A 817 -12.59 31.39 13.29
N VAL A 818 -13.89 31.40 12.98
CA VAL A 818 -14.44 31.92 11.71
C VAL A 818 -13.89 33.31 11.32
N PRO A 819 -13.73 34.28 12.24
CA PRO A 819 -13.18 35.60 11.88
C PRO A 819 -11.76 35.54 11.31
N LEU A 820 -10.88 34.72 11.91
CA LEU A 820 -9.51 34.55 11.44
C LEU A 820 -9.50 33.91 10.05
N LEU A 821 -10.33 32.91 9.85
CA LEU A 821 -10.38 32.15 8.60
C LEU A 821 -10.85 33.04 7.44
N ARG A 822 -11.90 33.84 7.66
CA ARG A 822 -12.31 34.87 6.70
C ARG A 822 -11.21 35.88 6.39
N ALA A 823 -10.47 36.33 7.41
CA ALA A 823 -9.37 37.28 7.21
C ALA A 823 -8.21 36.67 6.41
N PHE A 824 -7.84 35.41 6.63
CA PHE A 824 -6.83 34.73 5.82
C PHE A 824 -7.27 34.54 4.37
N HIS A 825 -8.54 34.20 4.12
CA HIS A 825 -9.10 34.16 2.77
C HIS A 825 -8.95 35.52 2.06
N ALA A 826 -9.45 36.59 2.69
CA ALA A 826 -9.35 37.94 2.15
C ALA A 826 -7.89 38.38 1.94
N PHE A 827 -6.98 37.96 2.83
CA PHE A 827 -5.55 38.21 2.69
C PHE A 827 -4.97 37.49 1.47
N GLY A 828 -5.36 36.24 1.21
CA GLY A 828 -4.97 35.49 0.02
C GLY A 828 -5.45 36.16 -1.27
N GLU A 829 -6.71 36.61 -1.32
CA GLU A 829 -7.27 37.38 -2.44
C GLU A 829 -6.50 38.69 -2.68
N ALA A 830 -6.23 39.44 -1.61
CA ALA A 830 -5.45 40.68 -1.71
C ALA A 830 -4.00 40.43 -2.17
N MET A 831 -3.37 39.35 -1.70
CA MET A 831 -2.02 38.96 -2.12
C MET A 831 -1.98 38.59 -3.61
N ALA A 832 -2.87 37.71 -4.06
CA ALA A 832 -2.96 37.31 -5.47
C ALA A 832 -3.21 38.52 -6.38
N ALA A 833 -4.14 39.41 -5.99
CA ALA A 833 -4.42 40.65 -6.71
C ALA A 833 -3.19 41.58 -6.78
N SER A 834 -2.42 41.70 -5.69
CA SER A 834 -1.19 42.51 -5.66
C SER A 834 -0.07 41.98 -6.54
N LEU A 835 -0.04 40.66 -6.78
CA LEU A 835 0.94 39.99 -7.63
C LEU A 835 0.46 39.87 -9.09
N GLY A 836 -0.81 40.13 -9.37
CA GLY A 836 -1.40 39.96 -10.70
C GLY A 836 -1.50 38.49 -11.14
N ILE A 837 -1.71 37.58 -10.17
CA ILE A 837 -1.83 36.13 -10.39
C ILE A 837 -3.17 35.58 -9.90
N ASP A 838 -3.53 34.40 -10.37
CA ASP A 838 -4.74 33.69 -9.95
C ASP A 838 -4.50 32.89 -8.67
N ILE A 839 -5.57 32.57 -7.93
CA ILE A 839 -5.53 31.60 -6.82
C ILE A 839 -5.88 30.22 -7.36
N TYR A 840 -5.09 29.22 -7.02
CA TYR A 840 -5.38 27.82 -7.34
C TYR A 840 -6.70 27.36 -6.70
N ARG A 841 -7.56 26.67 -7.48
CA ARG A 841 -8.81 26.08 -6.99
C ARG A 841 -8.83 24.59 -7.28
N HIS A 842 -9.28 23.79 -6.31
CA HIS A 842 -9.30 22.33 -6.43
C HIS A 842 -10.25 21.81 -7.53
N ASP A 843 -11.26 22.60 -7.90
CA ASP A 843 -12.20 22.30 -8.99
C ASP A 843 -11.55 22.42 -10.39
N ASP A 844 -10.30 22.90 -10.49
CA ASP A 844 -9.56 22.95 -11.74
C ASP A 844 -9.05 21.52 -12.07
N ASP A 845 -9.31 21.02 -13.28
CA ASP A 845 -8.92 19.65 -13.74
C ASP A 845 -7.40 19.38 -13.69
N ASP A 846 -6.59 20.40 -13.44
CA ASP A 846 -5.14 20.31 -13.33
C ASP A 846 -4.68 20.64 -11.91
N GLY A 847 -4.02 19.67 -11.25
CA GLY A 847 -3.39 19.86 -9.95
C GLY A 847 -2.37 21.02 -9.90
N TYR A 848 -1.92 21.37 -8.70
CA TYR A 848 -0.83 22.33 -8.49
C TYR A 848 0.50 21.61 -8.34
N GLU A 849 1.59 22.28 -8.72
CA GLU A 849 2.96 21.81 -8.54
C GLU A 849 3.80 22.94 -7.95
N VAL A 850 4.13 22.87 -6.66
CA VAL A 850 5.00 23.85 -5.99
C VAL A 850 6.42 23.32 -5.97
N ALA A 851 7.33 23.99 -6.68
CA ALA A 851 8.71 23.57 -6.74
C ALA A 851 9.43 23.66 -5.38
N ILE A 852 10.35 22.72 -5.17
CA ILE A 852 11.39 22.76 -4.13
C ILE A 852 12.63 23.39 -4.76
N VAL A 853 13.06 24.56 -4.26
CA VAL A 853 14.03 25.42 -4.97
C VAL A 853 15.46 25.29 -4.41
N LEU A 854 15.61 25.53 -3.11
CA LEU A 854 16.88 25.49 -2.38
C LEU A 854 16.87 24.38 -1.33
N ALA A 855 15.72 24.06 -0.76
CA ALA A 855 15.53 22.92 0.11
C ALA A 855 15.72 21.59 -0.64
N GLU A 856 15.86 20.50 0.12
CA GLU A 856 15.91 19.13 -0.38
C GLU A 856 14.52 18.49 -0.36
N TYR A 857 13.71 18.83 0.65
CA TYR A 857 12.38 18.27 0.83
C TYR A 857 11.43 19.29 1.46
N TRP A 858 10.15 19.20 1.14
CA TRP A 858 9.09 20.02 1.70
C TRP A 858 7.85 19.16 1.93
N TRP A 859 7.19 19.35 3.07
CA TRP A 859 5.93 18.68 3.39
C TRP A 859 4.76 19.53 2.90
N ASP A 860 3.99 18.96 1.99
CA ASP A 860 2.75 19.51 1.46
C ASP A 860 1.57 18.91 2.24
N ASP A 861 0.88 19.72 3.04
CA ASP A 861 -0.28 19.32 3.84
C ASP A 861 -1.63 19.52 3.11
N GLY A 862 -1.58 19.86 1.82
CA GLY A 862 -2.73 20.06 0.96
C GLY A 862 -3.31 21.48 1.01
N VAL A 863 -3.97 21.86 -0.09
CA VAL A 863 -4.64 23.16 -0.22
C VAL A 863 -5.81 23.29 0.73
N TRP A 864 -6.03 24.52 1.20
CA TRP A 864 -7.19 24.83 2.01
C TRP A 864 -8.47 24.75 1.16
N GLN A 865 -9.42 23.91 1.57
CA GLN A 865 -10.70 23.71 0.86
C GLN A 865 -11.76 24.69 1.41
N ASP A 866 -12.05 25.73 0.61
CA ASP A 866 -12.66 26.98 1.07
C ASP A 866 -14.20 26.97 1.29
N ARG A 867 -14.97 26.10 0.65
CA ARG A 867 -16.34 26.50 0.30
C ARG A 867 -17.44 26.33 1.36
N ASP A 868 -17.38 25.34 2.25
CA ASP A 868 -18.55 25.01 3.10
C ASP A 868 -18.43 25.45 4.56
N SER A 869 -17.26 25.92 5.01
CA SER A 869 -16.96 26.02 6.46
C SER A 869 -17.24 27.40 7.08
N TYR A 870 -17.36 28.47 6.29
CA TYR A 870 -17.43 29.86 6.81
C TYR A 870 -18.47 30.76 6.13
N ALA A 871 -19.32 30.21 5.26
CA ALA A 871 -20.46 30.94 4.72
C ALA A 871 -21.38 31.40 5.88
N PRO A 872 -21.84 32.66 5.91
CA PRO A 872 -22.85 33.05 6.88
C PRO A 872 -24.08 32.15 6.70
N ALA A 873 -24.65 31.67 7.81
CA ALA A 873 -25.95 31.01 7.77
C ALA A 873 -26.91 31.90 6.96
N PRO A 874 -27.71 31.35 6.04
CA PRO A 874 -28.70 32.14 5.32
C PRO A 874 -29.54 32.90 6.35
N PRO A 875 -29.85 34.20 6.12
CA PRO A 875 -30.64 34.97 7.06
C PRO A 875 -31.91 34.19 7.36
N ALA A 876 -32.18 33.96 8.65
CA ALA A 876 -33.41 33.31 9.09
C ALA A 876 -34.56 34.06 8.41
N LEU A 877 -35.30 33.35 7.55
CA LEU A 877 -36.55 33.86 7.01
C LEU A 877 -37.41 34.24 8.22
N ALA A 878 -37.64 35.54 8.39
CA ALA A 878 -38.55 36.04 9.39
C ALA A 878 -39.93 35.44 9.11
N SER A 879 -40.33 34.49 9.94
CA SER A 879 -41.70 33.96 10.05
C SER A 879 -42.47 34.74 11.09
#